data_AF-A0A1I7YR79-F1
#
_entry.id   AF-A0A1I7YR79-F1
#
_cell.length_a   1.000
_cell.length_b   1.000
_cell.length_c   1.000
_cell.angle_alpha   90.00
_cell.angle_beta   90.00
_cell.angle_gamma   90.00
#
_symmetry.space_group_name_H-M   'P 1'
#
loop_
_entity.id
_entity.type
_entity.pdbx_description
1 polymer ?
#
loop_
_entity_poly.entity_id
_entity_poly.type
_entity_poly.pdbx_seq_one_letter_code
_entity_poly.pdbx_strand_id
1 'polypeptide(L)'
;MLARRFVLFFALLALTWAAEEPVPTEDAKDNAKKPDGIDVSNMKLDASKMPNKTRLLEYEYLYKSHTSLFENSIYSKHKVDVALEAKFKFETLHHDPRGRVLARYELIECVSGPCEGDVPVFYLDYIQGGNNIKGLYAKLNSPDQKITWNVVIAAIYGIYSPAISGAGDRQNVNTPFGLCSFTFGRPEDKRFTRKIDGCHIGGERNQSLVDSAIVHNYKQDVLYIQNTKHDADIVLTEIKEKFEIRSPLHKGFTMFVDARTDLEMMNRTRKYVLRYCPYGTLAGDCATDVFGATFIGSDWREIKKNIDMGLYTPSKFEKAVHVYRNHLYEMGDSETCDKHSKLFGNMVKAAVEANPAELEAALRKPENDIIMTPLAQVIAAVGSVEALNLGKTVLTTEAPDVLIPFVRGLAFTTRISDALNKIVADWRKDVCATEGSEELCAELSFTLATLLRRKCETTTSNLNICNKGKDVMLNEFFDELTSCKDDYCAAQSLKVLANLPLEQSFNYALSFICNPAHNAKVSEAALKLLSIRSVEKIDSSFIKKLVRIFRNVCERESTRTESLLALDILLKAAPLHQTVGTYLLRTETVNPVDQEKWAYFYDAINASRFRSEKTDDYWKRMRNFRIFRPNWAQRSLIAFSNARSTKAAEVGPAKIFFDSREEFESGGLFKRSQFGVDLLFGLNRLSHLFELNLDSTGLAASLGDNEVNTDGEDSEDLSASAQMMLFNHRSPDRVFFEGYSDLMSAVWGADGHTAKLHEDNVVFRHFTNSLPLISGIALKWNTVGVFSMKIFGSMEVSLWNRDSNTDVFTNVSISVDNSFELFNAKGSLGRSAATFGLVGSININTKAEFLEEPYANCITTSHGATQIIRSYNYKNGPNPGMTFTREVVVPGSTFADTGKKTQSCRHFHLKGLDN
;
A
#
# COMPACT_ATOMS: atom_id res chain seq x y z
N MET A 1 -32.71 -30.94 -1.03
CA MET A 1 -33.78 -30.05 -0.51
C MET A 1 -33.15 -28.79 0.10
N LEU A 2 -32.90 -27.77 -0.72
CA LEU A 2 -32.83 -26.33 -0.35
C LEU A 2 -32.54 -25.51 -1.64
N ALA A 3 -33.23 -25.86 -2.72
CA ALA A 3 -33.14 -25.22 -4.03
C ALA A 3 -34.54 -24.97 -4.62
N ARG A 4 -35.48 -24.50 -3.78
CA ARG A 4 -36.88 -24.26 -4.16
C ARG A 4 -37.51 -23.00 -3.54
N ARG A 5 -36.72 -21.99 -3.17
CA ARG A 5 -37.23 -20.67 -2.72
C ARG A 5 -36.72 -19.47 -3.53
N PHE A 6 -36.14 -19.70 -4.71
CA PHE A 6 -35.66 -18.63 -5.60
C PHE A 6 -36.57 -18.34 -6.80
N VAL A 7 -37.73 -19.00 -6.92
CA VAL A 7 -38.63 -18.88 -8.08
C VAL A 7 -39.93 -18.10 -7.76
N LEU A 8 -40.11 -17.61 -6.53
CA LEU A 8 -41.31 -16.82 -6.16
C LEU A 8 -41.07 -15.31 -6.01
N PHE A 9 -39.84 -14.83 -6.18
CA PHE A 9 -39.52 -13.41 -6.04
C PHE A 9 -39.46 -12.66 -7.39
N PHE A 10 -39.39 -13.39 -8.50
CA PHE A 10 -39.37 -12.83 -9.87
C PHE A 10 -40.74 -12.79 -10.55
N ALA A 11 -41.80 -13.31 -9.91
CA ALA A 11 -43.17 -13.26 -10.43
C ALA A 11 -43.98 -12.02 -9.98
N LEU A 12 -43.35 -11.09 -9.26
CA LEU A 12 -44.00 -9.88 -8.72
C LEU A 12 -43.41 -8.56 -9.26
N LEU A 13 -42.53 -8.65 -10.26
CA LEU A 13 -41.80 -7.50 -10.82
C LEU A 13 -41.99 -7.28 -12.32
N ALA A 14 -42.94 -7.99 -12.93
CA ALA A 14 -43.28 -7.84 -14.34
C ALA A 14 -44.79 -8.03 -14.53
N LEU A 15 -45.56 -7.01 -14.18
CA LEU A 15 -46.89 -6.68 -14.73
C LEU A 15 -47.34 -5.40 -14.01
N THR A 16 -47.17 -4.26 -14.67
CA THR A 16 -48.18 -3.19 -14.89
C THR A 16 -47.49 -1.83 -15.08
N TRP A 17 -47.26 -1.50 -16.34
CA TRP A 17 -47.29 -0.13 -16.87
C TRP A 17 -48.47 -0.08 -17.85
N ALA A 18 -49.16 1.07 -17.87
CA ALA A 18 -50.28 1.47 -18.71
C ALA A 18 -51.67 0.90 -18.36
N ALA A 19 -52.49 1.74 -17.70
CA ALA A 19 -53.82 2.12 -18.17
C ALA A 19 -54.40 3.22 -17.24
N GLU A 20 -54.95 4.24 -17.88
CA GLU A 20 -55.62 5.41 -17.35
C GLU A 20 -56.99 5.12 -16.68
N GLU A 21 -57.37 6.08 -15.81
CA GLU A 21 -58.73 6.50 -15.41
C GLU A 21 -59.59 5.58 -14.50
N PRO A 22 -60.60 6.12 -13.75
CA PRO A 22 -61.16 7.48 -13.75
C PRO A 22 -61.23 8.17 -12.36
N VAL A 23 -61.49 9.47 -12.44
CA VAL A 23 -61.87 10.39 -11.35
C VAL A 23 -63.24 10.01 -10.76
N PRO A 24 -63.45 10.11 -9.43
CA PRO A 24 -64.76 10.38 -8.85
C PRO A 24 -64.85 11.85 -8.43
N THR A 25 -65.74 12.56 -9.10
CA THR A 25 -66.37 13.81 -8.65
C THR A 25 -67.57 13.49 -7.77
N GLU A 26 -67.65 14.05 -6.57
CA GLU A 26 -68.74 14.96 -6.15
C GLU A 26 -68.60 15.39 -4.67
N ASP A 27 -68.45 16.70 -4.52
CA ASP A 27 -69.16 17.61 -3.60
C ASP A 27 -69.42 17.23 -2.13
N ALA A 28 -68.61 17.83 -1.27
CA ALA A 28 -69.10 18.43 -0.03
C ALA A 28 -68.43 19.80 0.18
N LYS A 29 -69.21 20.86 -0.04
CA LYS A 29 -68.86 22.24 0.29
C LYS A 29 -68.74 22.36 1.80
N ASP A 30 -67.55 22.71 2.28
CA ASP A 30 -67.41 23.36 3.57
C ASP A 30 -66.51 24.59 3.45
N ASN A 31 -67.05 25.73 3.86
CA ASN A 31 -66.50 27.06 3.64
C ASN A 31 -65.31 27.31 4.57
N ALA A 32 -64.08 27.19 4.06
CA ALA A 32 -62.92 27.84 4.64
C ALA A 32 -62.15 28.57 3.53
N LYS A 33 -62.19 29.91 3.56
CA LYS A 33 -61.41 30.77 2.67
C LYS A 33 -59.94 30.34 2.70
N LYS A 34 -59.41 29.90 1.55
CA LYS A 34 -57.96 29.83 1.30
C LYS A 34 -57.39 31.25 1.54
N PRO A 35 -56.30 31.40 2.31
CA PRO A 35 -55.60 32.67 2.34
C PRO A 35 -55.04 32.95 0.94
N ASP A 36 -55.26 34.16 0.45
CA ASP A 36 -54.73 34.62 -0.83
C ASP A 36 -53.21 34.39 -0.87
N GLY A 37 -52.76 33.61 -1.85
CA GLY A 37 -51.35 33.46 -2.15
C GLY A 37 -50.82 34.80 -2.65
N ILE A 38 -49.81 35.35 -1.97
CA ILE A 38 -49.10 36.53 -2.45
C ILE A 38 -48.30 36.11 -3.68
N ASP A 39 -48.72 36.57 -4.86
CA ASP A 39 -47.96 36.45 -6.10
C ASP A 39 -46.75 37.41 -6.07
N VAL A 40 -45.57 36.84 -5.78
CA VAL A 40 -44.30 37.57 -5.62
C VAL A 40 -43.69 37.97 -6.97
N SER A 41 -44.22 37.46 -8.09
CA SER A 41 -43.64 37.69 -9.42
C SER A 41 -43.89 39.10 -9.99
N ASN A 42 -44.88 39.81 -9.45
CA ASN A 42 -45.27 41.15 -9.92
C ASN A 42 -45.02 42.29 -8.91
N MET A 43 -44.42 42.00 -7.75
CA MET A 43 -43.97 43.07 -6.85
C MET A 43 -42.62 43.62 -7.34
N LYS A 44 -42.67 44.64 -8.20
CA LYS A 44 -41.55 45.59 -8.37
C LYS A 44 -41.35 46.32 -7.04
N LEU A 45 -40.62 45.69 -6.11
CA LEU A 45 -40.20 46.28 -4.84
C LEU A 45 -39.20 47.39 -5.14
N ASP A 46 -39.70 48.61 -5.11
CA ASP A 46 -38.90 49.83 -5.18
C ASP A 46 -37.99 49.90 -3.94
N ALA A 47 -36.68 49.83 -4.13
CA ALA A 47 -35.69 49.82 -3.05
C ALA A 47 -35.80 51.05 -2.13
N SER A 48 -36.36 52.15 -2.66
CA SER A 48 -36.60 53.41 -1.94
C SER A 48 -37.79 53.36 -0.96
N LYS A 49 -38.64 52.32 -1.01
CA LYS A 49 -39.87 52.17 -0.18
C LYS A 49 -39.80 51.07 0.87
N MET A 50 -38.66 50.37 0.99
CA MET A 50 -38.51 49.35 2.01
C MET A 50 -38.25 49.94 3.40
N PRO A 51 -38.80 49.36 4.48
CA PRO A 51 -38.50 49.81 5.84
C PRO A 51 -37.01 49.65 6.15
N ASN A 52 -36.40 50.72 6.66
CA ASN A 52 -34.98 50.75 7.08
C ASN A 52 -34.66 49.73 8.17
N LYS A 53 -35.66 49.30 8.95
CA LYS A 53 -35.53 48.26 9.97
C LYS A 53 -35.90 46.90 9.38
N THR A 54 -35.02 45.93 9.59
CA THR A 54 -35.22 44.52 9.27
C THR A 54 -35.36 43.69 10.55
N ARG A 55 -36.13 42.60 10.47
CA ARG A 55 -36.28 41.63 11.55
C ARG A 55 -35.18 40.58 11.40
N LEU A 56 -34.29 40.50 12.37
CA LEU A 56 -33.26 39.47 12.44
C LEU A 56 -33.58 38.47 13.54
N LEU A 57 -33.22 37.22 13.28
CA LEU A 57 -33.30 36.14 14.26
C LEU A 57 -31.91 35.86 14.79
N GLU A 58 -31.85 35.77 16.12
CA GLU A 58 -30.64 35.47 16.86
C GLU A 58 -30.90 34.23 17.71
N TYR A 59 -29.99 33.28 17.59
CA TYR A 59 -30.06 31.99 18.26
C TYR A 59 -28.79 31.78 19.07
N GLU A 60 -28.96 31.28 20.28
CA GLU A 60 -27.85 30.86 21.14
C GLU A 60 -27.88 29.32 21.20
N TYR A 61 -26.76 28.70 20.86
CA TYR A 61 -26.60 27.25 20.91
C TYR A 61 -25.55 26.87 21.94
N LEU A 62 -25.87 25.80 22.67
CA LEU A 62 -24.94 25.07 23.51
C LEU A 62 -24.36 23.92 22.70
N TYR A 63 -23.04 23.92 22.58
CA TYR A 63 -22.26 22.91 21.88
C TYR A 63 -21.58 22.03 22.92
N LYS A 64 -21.93 20.74 22.95
CA LYS A 64 -21.27 19.73 23.80
C LYS A 64 -20.63 18.70 22.90
N SER A 65 -19.36 18.38 23.11
CA SER A 65 -18.76 17.25 22.41
C SER A 65 -17.84 16.43 23.28
N HIS A 66 -17.72 15.16 22.92
CA HIS A 66 -16.90 14.17 23.58
C HIS A 66 -16.22 13.28 22.54
N THR A 67 -14.89 13.34 22.50
CA THR A 67 -14.04 12.56 21.59
C THR A 67 -13.23 11.55 22.38
N SER A 68 -13.26 10.30 21.93
CA SER A 68 -12.54 9.20 22.57
C SER A 68 -11.63 8.46 21.58
N LEU A 69 -10.39 8.21 21.98
CA LEU A 69 -9.44 7.35 21.26
C LEU A 69 -9.18 6.08 22.07
N PHE A 70 -9.34 4.92 21.45
CA PHE A 70 -9.06 3.64 22.09
C PHE A 70 -8.68 2.56 21.10
N GLU A 71 -7.95 1.55 21.58
CA GLU A 71 -7.74 0.29 20.87
C GLU A 71 -8.83 -0.72 21.28
N ASN A 72 -9.07 -1.73 20.43
CA ASN A 72 -10.06 -2.82 20.57
C ASN A 72 -10.44 -3.24 22.01
N SER A 73 -11.63 -3.82 22.21
CA SER A 73 -12.39 -4.03 23.47
C SER A 73 -11.62 -4.49 24.72
N ILE A 74 -10.44 -5.11 24.58
CA ILE A 74 -9.55 -5.46 25.69
C ILE A 74 -9.00 -4.19 26.39
N TYR A 75 -8.70 -3.14 25.63
CA TYR A 75 -8.14 -1.88 26.14
C TYR A 75 -9.14 -0.72 26.11
N SER A 76 -10.44 -0.97 25.90
CA SER A 76 -11.45 0.11 25.82
C SER A 76 -11.58 0.93 27.11
N LYS A 77 -11.12 0.40 28.25
CA LYS A 77 -11.04 1.11 29.53
C LYS A 77 -9.89 2.13 29.57
N HIS A 78 -8.87 1.95 28.73
CA HIS A 78 -7.66 2.76 28.63
C HIS A 78 -7.72 3.66 27.40
N LYS A 79 -8.46 4.75 27.53
CA LYS A 79 -8.78 5.65 26.42
C LYS A 79 -8.33 7.08 26.69
N VAL A 80 -8.07 7.80 25.61
CA VAL A 80 -7.91 9.25 25.65
C VAL A 80 -9.31 9.82 25.45
N ASP A 81 -9.82 10.53 26.44
CA ASP A 81 -11.11 11.22 26.36
C ASP A 81 -10.89 12.72 26.45
N VAL A 82 -11.45 13.45 25.48
CA VAL A 82 -11.47 14.91 25.47
C VAL A 82 -12.92 15.35 25.34
N ALA A 83 -13.39 16.09 26.34
CA ALA A 83 -14.69 16.74 26.31
C ALA A 83 -14.52 18.25 26.17
N LEU A 84 -15.41 18.89 25.44
CA LEU A 84 -15.51 20.36 25.41
C LEU A 84 -16.97 20.80 25.38
N GLU A 85 -17.20 21.96 25.97
CA GLU A 85 -18.49 22.61 26.02
C GLU A 85 -18.31 24.10 25.72
N ALA A 86 -19.07 24.61 24.75
CA ALA A 86 -18.99 26.00 24.30
C ALA A 86 -20.37 26.54 23.95
N LYS A 87 -20.55 27.85 24.10
CA LYS A 87 -21.73 28.57 23.63
C LYS A 87 -21.37 29.41 22.43
N PHE A 88 -22.12 29.26 21.35
CA PHE A 88 -21.96 30.11 20.18
C PHE A 88 -23.29 30.73 19.78
N LYS A 89 -23.17 31.85 19.09
CA LYS A 89 -24.25 32.66 18.58
C LYS A 89 -24.40 32.45 17.09
N PHE A 90 -25.63 32.33 16.64
CA PHE A 90 -26.00 32.29 15.23
C PHE A 90 -27.02 33.39 14.93
N GLU A 91 -26.71 34.27 14.00
CA GLU A 91 -27.59 35.36 13.59
C GLU A 91 -27.79 35.38 12.07
N THR A 92 -29.03 35.50 11.63
CA THR A 92 -29.32 35.81 10.22
C THR A 92 -29.15 37.32 10.01
N LEU A 93 -28.31 37.75 9.08
CA LEU A 93 -27.99 39.17 8.85
C LEU A 93 -28.67 39.76 7.61
N HIS A 94 -28.74 38.98 6.51
CA HIS A 94 -29.23 39.46 5.23
C HIS A 94 -29.85 38.34 4.41
N HIS A 95 -30.85 38.69 3.60
CA HIS A 95 -31.46 37.83 2.59
C HIS A 95 -31.24 38.48 1.23
N ASP A 96 -30.54 37.78 0.34
CA ASP A 96 -30.26 38.29 -0.99
C ASP A 96 -31.46 38.07 -1.95
N PRO A 97 -31.50 38.77 -3.11
CA PRO A 97 -32.57 38.61 -4.10
C PRO A 97 -32.61 37.21 -4.75
N ARG A 98 -31.55 36.41 -4.60
CA ARG A 98 -31.42 35.05 -5.16
C ARG A 98 -31.83 33.96 -4.16
N GLY A 99 -32.37 34.34 -3.00
CA GLY A 99 -32.81 33.41 -1.95
C GLY A 99 -31.68 32.86 -1.07
N ARG A 100 -30.50 33.50 -1.08
CA ARG A 100 -29.39 33.18 -0.17
C ARG A 100 -29.50 33.97 1.13
N VAL A 101 -28.92 33.40 2.17
CA VAL A 101 -28.92 33.98 3.51
C VAL A 101 -27.46 34.18 3.93
N LEU A 102 -27.16 35.39 4.40
CA LEU A 102 -25.92 35.66 5.12
C LEU A 102 -26.18 35.46 6.61
N ALA A 103 -25.42 34.57 7.23
CA ALA A 103 -25.44 34.37 8.67
C ALA A 103 -24.09 34.69 9.32
N ARG A 104 -24.13 35.10 10.59
CA ARG A 104 -22.97 35.34 11.43
C ARG A 104 -22.90 34.30 12.54
N TYR A 105 -21.71 33.74 12.72
CA TYR A 105 -21.36 32.80 13.78
C TYR A 105 -20.26 33.40 14.66
N GLU A 106 -20.51 33.46 15.96
CA GLU A 106 -19.61 34.07 16.95
C GLU A 106 -19.54 33.18 18.20
N LEU A 107 -18.33 32.90 18.69
CA LEU A 107 -18.15 32.20 19.96
C LEU A 107 -18.46 33.17 21.11
N ILE A 108 -19.42 32.82 21.97
CA ILE A 108 -19.82 33.65 23.12
C ILE A 108 -18.92 33.34 24.31
N GLU A 109 -18.82 32.06 24.65
CA GLU A 109 -18.17 31.59 25.87
C GLU A 109 -17.67 30.15 25.65
N CYS A 110 -16.42 29.87 26.04
CA CYS A 110 -15.94 28.51 26.22
C CYS A 110 -16.25 28.10 27.66
N VAL A 111 -17.20 27.18 27.86
CA VAL A 111 -17.69 26.78 29.19
C VAL A 111 -16.71 25.81 29.84
N SER A 112 -16.23 24.81 29.08
CA SER A 112 -15.23 23.86 29.56
C SER A 112 -14.45 23.22 28.41
N GLY A 113 -13.23 22.76 28.72
CA GLY A 113 -12.40 22.02 27.79
C GLY A 113 -11.61 22.88 26.79
N PRO A 114 -11.02 22.28 25.76
CA PRO A 114 -10.06 22.91 24.86
C PRO A 114 -10.68 23.80 23.76
N CYS A 115 -11.71 24.61 24.11
CA CYS A 115 -12.34 25.57 23.21
C CYS A 115 -11.82 27.02 23.34
N GLU A 116 -10.90 27.27 24.27
CA GLU A 116 -10.29 28.59 24.45
C GLU A 116 -9.29 28.91 23.32
N GLY A 117 -9.44 30.07 22.69
CA GLY A 117 -8.53 30.58 21.66
C GLY A 117 -9.09 31.83 20.99
N ASP A 118 -8.27 32.48 20.14
CA ASP A 118 -8.73 33.59 19.29
C ASP A 118 -9.54 33.03 18.12
N VAL A 119 -10.83 32.74 18.37
CA VAL A 119 -11.76 32.24 17.35
C VAL A 119 -12.37 33.44 16.63
N PRO A 120 -12.11 33.63 15.33
CA PRO A 120 -12.64 34.77 14.59
C PRO A 120 -14.15 34.65 14.40
N VAL A 121 -14.79 35.78 14.11
CA VAL A 121 -16.21 35.81 13.73
C VAL A 121 -16.34 35.29 12.30
N PHE A 122 -17.17 34.26 12.10
CA PHE A 122 -17.41 33.67 10.78
C PHE A 122 -18.71 34.19 10.17
N TYR A 123 -18.71 34.38 8.86
CA TYR A 123 -19.88 34.71 8.07
C TYR A 123 -20.12 33.63 7.02
N LEU A 124 -21.36 33.17 6.90
CA LEU A 124 -21.74 32.07 6.02
C LEU A 124 -22.80 32.53 5.02
N ASP A 125 -22.47 32.41 3.72
CA ASP A 125 -23.43 32.51 2.61
C ASP A 125 -23.94 31.10 2.28
N TYR A 126 -25.26 30.88 2.45
CA TYR A 126 -25.90 29.59 2.15
C TYR A 126 -27.31 29.75 1.58
N ILE A 127 -27.83 28.69 0.97
CA ILE A 127 -29.20 28.65 0.41
C ILE A 127 -30.17 28.01 1.41
N GLN A 128 -31.27 28.72 1.72
CA GLN A 128 -32.32 28.23 2.61
C GLN A 128 -33.06 27.03 1.98
N GLY A 129 -33.26 25.96 2.76
CA GLY A 129 -33.98 24.75 2.31
C GLY A 129 -33.13 23.70 1.58
N GLY A 130 -31.89 24.05 1.18
CA GLY A 130 -30.92 23.10 0.61
C GLY A 130 -29.71 22.81 1.51
N ASN A 131 -29.49 23.61 2.57
CA ASN A 131 -28.33 23.55 3.46
C ASN A 131 -26.97 23.56 2.73
N ASN A 132 -26.90 24.13 1.53
CA ASN A 132 -25.69 24.16 0.71
C ASN A 132 -24.91 25.44 0.96
N ILE A 133 -23.64 25.29 1.34
CA ILE A 133 -22.70 26.40 1.50
C ILE A 133 -22.36 26.97 0.11
N LYS A 134 -22.34 28.30 0.01
CA LYS A 134 -21.87 29.05 -1.17
C LYS A 134 -20.59 29.83 -0.91
N GLY A 135 -20.38 30.25 0.33
CA GLY A 135 -19.13 30.87 0.76
C GLY A 135 -19.01 30.91 2.28
N LEU A 136 -17.82 30.60 2.78
CA LEU A 136 -17.43 30.82 4.17
C LEU A 136 -16.42 31.98 4.22
N TYR A 137 -16.64 32.91 5.14
CA TYR A 137 -15.81 34.09 5.34
C TYR A 137 -15.44 34.22 6.83
N ALA A 138 -14.29 34.84 7.14
CA ALA A 138 -13.90 35.15 8.51
C ALA A 138 -13.47 36.61 8.64
N LYS A 139 -13.77 37.22 9.78
CA LYS A 139 -13.20 38.51 10.14
C LYS A 139 -11.87 38.29 10.87
N LEU A 140 -10.77 38.65 10.22
CA LEU A 140 -9.43 38.52 10.78
C LEU A 140 -9.05 39.77 11.59
N ASN A 141 -8.39 39.57 12.72
CA ASN A 141 -7.83 40.63 13.57
C ASN A 141 -6.55 41.21 12.97
N SER A 142 -5.80 40.40 12.21
CA SER A 142 -4.61 40.81 11.47
C SER A 142 -4.53 40.09 10.11
N PRO A 143 -3.90 40.68 9.08
CA PRO A 143 -3.77 40.06 7.76
C PRO A 143 -2.98 38.74 7.78
N ASP A 144 -2.11 38.53 8.77
CA ASP A 144 -1.30 37.32 8.93
C ASP A 144 -1.95 36.25 9.82
N GLN A 145 -3.16 36.49 10.35
CA GLN A 145 -3.84 35.54 11.22
C GLN A 145 -4.22 34.26 10.46
N LYS A 146 -3.62 33.13 10.84
CA LYS A 146 -4.00 31.81 10.34
C LYS A 146 -5.29 31.32 11.01
N ILE A 147 -6.24 30.89 10.21
CA ILE A 147 -7.51 30.33 10.68
C ILE A 147 -7.28 28.87 11.07
N THR A 148 -7.59 28.50 12.31
CA THR A 148 -7.46 27.12 12.78
C THR A 148 -8.81 26.40 12.84
N TRP A 149 -8.80 25.07 12.74
CA TRP A 149 -10.02 24.27 12.96
C TRP A 149 -10.50 24.45 14.40
N ASN A 150 -11.76 24.84 14.56
CA ASN A 150 -12.34 25.21 15.85
C ASN A 150 -13.81 24.80 15.96
N VAL A 151 -14.39 24.98 17.15
CA VAL A 151 -15.76 24.59 17.49
C VAL A 151 -16.81 25.24 16.57
N VAL A 152 -16.62 26.49 16.16
CA VAL A 152 -17.58 27.21 15.32
C VAL A 152 -17.60 26.63 13.91
N ILE A 153 -16.44 26.38 13.30
CA ILE A 153 -16.36 25.74 11.98
C ILE A 153 -16.92 24.32 12.03
N ALA A 154 -16.65 23.58 13.10
CA ALA A 154 -17.20 22.23 13.31
C ALA A 154 -18.73 22.25 13.42
N ALA A 155 -19.29 23.23 14.14
CA ALA A 155 -20.73 23.44 14.23
C ALA A 155 -21.35 23.77 12.87
N ILE A 156 -20.71 24.64 12.07
CA ILE A 156 -21.13 24.94 10.69
C ILE A 156 -21.14 23.65 9.85
N TYR A 157 -20.10 22.83 9.92
CA TYR A 157 -20.08 21.54 9.19
C TYR A 157 -21.12 20.52 9.70
N GLY A 158 -21.41 20.54 11.01
CA GLY A 158 -22.45 19.73 11.63
C GLY A 158 -23.85 20.10 11.14
N ILE A 159 -24.14 21.40 11.05
CA ILE A 159 -25.47 21.94 10.71
C ILE A 159 -25.72 21.91 9.18
N TYR A 160 -24.76 22.34 8.37
CA TYR A 160 -24.93 22.48 6.93
C TYR A 160 -24.48 21.25 6.16
N SER A 161 -25.15 20.97 5.05
CA SER A 161 -24.94 19.78 4.24
C SER A 161 -23.96 20.05 3.10
N PRO A 162 -23.02 19.13 2.80
CA PRO A 162 -22.22 19.18 1.58
C PRO A 162 -22.99 18.76 0.32
N ALA A 163 -24.31 18.61 0.39
CA ALA A 163 -25.17 18.17 -0.70
C ALA A 163 -25.10 19.10 -1.94
N ILE A 164 -25.37 18.53 -3.11
CA ILE A 164 -25.58 19.28 -4.34
C ILE A 164 -27.09 19.42 -4.53
N SER A 165 -27.56 20.66 -4.69
CA SER A 165 -28.98 20.95 -4.94
C SER A 165 -29.46 20.22 -6.20
N GLY A 166 -30.58 19.50 -6.10
CA GLY A 166 -31.19 18.81 -7.24
C GLY A 166 -30.57 17.45 -7.63
N ALA A 167 -29.55 16.98 -6.91
CA ALA A 167 -28.87 15.70 -7.20
C ALA A 167 -29.52 14.46 -6.52
N GLY A 168 -30.62 14.66 -5.79
CA GLY A 168 -31.33 13.60 -5.05
C GLY A 168 -30.77 13.32 -3.66
N ASP A 169 -31.39 12.35 -2.97
CA ASP A 169 -31.10 12.01 -1.57
C ASP A 169 -29.79 11.22 -1.40
N ARG A 170 -29.32 10.54 -2.45
CA ARG A 170 -28.07 9.79 -2.47
C ARG A 170 -27.13 10.37 -3.51
N GLN A 171 -25.95 10.79 -3.08
CA GLN A 171 -24.97 11.46 -3.94
C GLN A 171 -23.56 11.30 -3.38
N ASN A 172 -22.55 11.51 -4.24
CA ASN A 172 -21.16 11.61 -3.80
C ASN A 172 -20.79 13.08 -3.67
N VAL A 173 -20.28 13.48 -2.51
CA VAL A 173 -20.05 14.88 -2.14
C VAL A 173 -18.64 15.10 -1.62
N ASN A 174 -18.13 16.31 -1.81
CA ASN A 174 -16.86 16.75 -1.23
C ASN A 174 -17.06 17.09 0.25
N THR A 175 -16.37 16.38 1.11
CA THR A 175 -16.31 16.63 2.56
C THR A 175 -14.90 17.08 2.95
N PRO A 176 -14.69 17.58 4.19
CA PRO A 176 -13.35 17.78 4.73
C PRO A 176 -12.49 16.50 4.75
N PHE A 177 -13.11 15.32 4.67
CA PHE A 177 -12.40 14.03 4.66
C PHE A 177 -12.06 13.55 3.26
N GLY A 178 -12.60 14.17 2.21
CA GLY A 178 -12.46 13.76 0.82
C GLY A 178 -13.81 13.50 0.15
N LEU A 179 -13.81 12.73 -0.94
CA LEU A 179 -15.03 12.34 -1.63
C LEU A 179 -15.72 11.23 -0.83
N CYS A 180 -16.95 11.44 -0.41
CA CYS A 180 -17.71 10.48 0.39
C CYS A 180 -19.09 10.23 -0.21
N SER A 181 -19.66 9.06 0.11
CA SER A 181 -21.07 8.81 -0.15
C SER A 181 -21.91 9.52 0.90
N PHE A 182 -22.94 10.21 0.44
CA PHE A 182 -23.86 10.98 1.26
C PHE A 182 -25.27 10.49 1.03
N THR A 183 -25.99 10.27 2.12
CA THR A 183 -27.41 9.94 2.11
C THR A 183 -28.16 10.87 3.05
N PHE A 184 -29.18 11.54 2.52
CA PHE A 184 -30.17 12.28 3.32
C PHE A 184 -31.46 11.48 3.42
N GLY A 185 -32.16 11.62 4.54
CA GLY A 185 -33.44 10.96 4.74
C GLY A 185 -34.29 11.66 5.79
N ARG A 186 -35.59 11.44 5.72
CA ARG A 186 -36.58 11.91 6.69
C ARG A 186 -37.26 10.69 7.30
N PRO A 187 -36.70 10.09 8.37
CA PRO A 187 -37.28 8.89 8.98
C PRO A 187 -38.68 9.13 9.56
N GLU A 188 -38.92 10.32 10.11
CA GLU A 188 -40.19 10.72 10.71
C GLU A 188 -40.49 12.20 10.38
N ASP A 189 -41.71 12.64 10.63
CA ASP A 189 -42.01 14.07 10.54
C ASP A 189 -41.10 14.86 11.51
N LYS A 190 -40.54 16.00 11.04
CA LYS A 190 -39.64 16.89 11.79
C LYS A 190 -38.33 16.26 12.28
N ARG A 191 -38.01 15.03 11.85
CA ARG A 191 -36.71 14.39 12.08
C ARG A 191 -36.01 14.13 10.76
N PHE A 192 -34.78 14.58 10.65
CA PHE A 192 -33.97 14.42 9.45
C PHE A 192 -32.66 13.74 9.80
N THR A 193 -32.21 12.86 8.91
CA THR A 193 -30.96 12.13 9.08
C THR A 193 -30.04 12.41 7.91
N ARG A 194 -28.78 12.69 8.24
CA ARG A 194 -27.67 12.72 7.28
C ARG A 194 -26.71 11.60 7.63
N LYS A 195 -26.34 10.81 6.61
CA LYS A 195 -25.32 9.76 6.73
C LYS A 195 -24.21 10.01 5.73
N ILE A 196 -22.98 9.93 6.20
CA ILE A 196 -21.78 9.98 5.36
C ILE A 196 -20.94 8.74 5.63
N ASP A 197 -20.62 8.01 4.57
CA ASP A 197 -19.79 6.81 4.62
C ASP A 197 -19.00 6.61 3.31
N GLY A 198 -18.17 5.56 3.25
CA GLY A 198 -17.42 5.21 2.04
C GLY A 198 -16.41 6.28 1.60
N CYS A 199 -15.88 7.08 2.53
CA CYS A 199 -14.99 8.19 2.22
C CYS A 199 -13.64 7.74 1.66
N HIS A 200 -13.21 8.36 0.57
CA HIS A 200 -11.83 8.28 0.09
C HIS A 200 -10.96 9.33 0.79
N ILE A 201 -10.33 8.94 1.90
CA ILE A 201 -9.48 9.82 2.68
C ILE A 201 -8.10 9.94 2.02
N GLY A 202 -7.86 11.09 1.37
CA GLY A 202 -6.52 11.47 0.92
C GLY A 202 -5.67 11.94 2.10
N GLY A 203 -4.38 11.61 2.11
CA GLY A 203 -3.39 12.09 3.09
C GLY A 203 -2.32 12.94 2.42
N GLU A 204 -1.62 13.76 3.20
CA GLU A 204 -0.42 14.49 2.75
C GLU A 204 0.64 13.52 2.24
N ARG A 205 0.75 12.35 2.89
CA ARG A 205 1.47 11.18 2.39
C ARG A 205 0.56 9.99 2.43
N ASN A 206 0.45 9.27 1.30
CA ASN A 206 -0.33 8.05 1.20
C ASN A 206 0.36 7.04 0.28
N GLN A 207 1.41 6.40 0.80
CA GLN A 207 2.18 5.40 0.08
C GLN A 207 2.04 4.04 0.76
N SER A 208 1.86 3.01 -0.07
CA SER A 208 1.80 1.60 0.33
C SER A 208 2.49 0.77 -0.74
N LEU A 209 3.46 -0.05 -0.34
CA LEU A 209 4.03 -1.12 -1.17
C LEU A 209 3.23 -2.41 -1.04
N VAL A 210 2.52 -2.57 0.08
CA VAL A 210 1.60 -3.67 0.33
C VAL A 210 0.18 -3.14 0.29
N ASP A 211 -0.56 -3.53 -0.74
CA ASP A 211 -1.96 -3.15 -0.91
C ASP A 211 -2.79 -3.55 0.31
N SER A 212 -3.70 -2.66 0.74
CA SER A 212 -4.63 -2.92 1.84
C SER A 212 -3.99 -3.28 3.19
N ALA A 213 -2.69 -3.03 3.39
CA ALA A 213 -2.01 -3.26 4.68
C ALA A 213 -2.70 -2.53 5.86
N ILE A 214 -3.39 -1.44 5.56
CA ILE A 214 -4.23 -0.68 6.50
C ILE A 214 -5.52 -0.31 5.78
N VAL A 215 -6.65 -0.67 6.40
CA VAL A 215 -7.98 -0.32 5.95
C VAL A 215 -8.58 0.64 6.96
N HIS A 216 -9.14 1.73 6.47
CA HIS A 216 -9.87 2.69 7.28
C HIS A 216 -11.33 2.72 6.87
N ASN A 217 -12.20 3.05 7.83
CA ASN A 217 -13.63 3.18 7.62
C ASN A 217 -14.11 4.39 8.40
N TYR A 218 -14.64 5.37 7.68
CA TYR A 218 -15.24 6.57 8.26
C TYR A 218 -16.75 6.50 8.13
N LYS A 219 -17.45 6.75 9.24
CA LYS A 219 -18.90 6.83 9.30
C LYS A 219 -19.32 8.03 10.12
N GLN A 220 -20.29 8.75 9.61
CA GLN A 220 -20.90 9.87 10.29
C GLN A 220 -22.42 9.77 10.17
N ASP A 221 -23.10 9.81 11.30
CA ASP A 221 -24.55 9.87 11.40
C ASP A 221 -24.94 11.17 12.12
N VAL A 222 -25.78 11.97 11.49
CA VAL A 222 -26.34 13.20 12.08
C VAL A 222 -27.86 13.11 12.10
N LEU A 223 -28.44 13.42 13.25
CA LEU A 223 -29.88 13.52 13.47
C LEU A 223 -30.23 14.97 13.79
N TYR A 224 -31.08 15.57 12.97
CA TYR A 224 -31.65 16.89 13.18
C TYR A 224 -33.09 16.76 13.69
N ILE A 225 -33.41 17.45 14.78
CA ILE A 225 -34.75 17.49 15.36
C ILE A 225 -35.28 18.92 15.29
N GLN A 226 -36.37 19.10 14.56
CA GLN A 226 -37.03 20.40 14.44
C GLN A 226 -38.09 20.63 15.52
N ASN A 227 -38.31 21.89 15.86
CA ASN A 227 -39.33 22.29 16.83
C ASN A 227 -40.74 21.89 16.34
N THR A 228 -41.52 21.28 17.22
CA THR A 228 -42.89 20.86 16.91
C THR A 228 -43.89 22.01 16.92
N LYS A 229 -43.63 23.10 17.65
CA LYS A 229 -44.59 24.17 17.95
C LYS A 229 -44.45 25.45 17.10
N HIS A 230 -43.25 25.83 16.64
CA HIS A 230 -43.04 27.06 15.86
C HIS A 230 -41.88 26.97 14.84
N ASP A 231 -42.06 27.60 13.67
CA ASP A 231 -41.06 28.02 12.67
C ASP A 231 -40.08 26.99 12.07
N ALA A 232 -40.24 25.68 12.34
CA ALA A 232 -39.39 24.59 11.81
C ALA A 232 -37.87 24.75 12.12
N ASP A 233 -37.55 25.51 13.17
CA ASP A 233 -36.17 25.71 13.67
C ASP A 233 -35.57 24.38 14.16
N ILE A 234 -34.26 24.17 13.93
CA ILE A 234 -33.52 23.01 14.45
C ILE A 234 -33.25 23.25 15.94
N VAL A 235 -33.82 22.40 16.81
CA VAL A 235 -33.69 22.55 18.28
C VAL A 235 -32.54 21.73 18.81
N LEU A 236 -32.38 20.51 18.29
CA LEU A 236 -31.37 19.57 18.71
C LEU A 236 -30.74 18.95 17.47
N THR A 237 -29.41 18.91 17.45
CA THR A 237 -28.66 18.11 16.48
C THR A 237 -27.75 17.16 17.23
N GLU A 238 -27.94 15.85 17.04
CA GLU A 238 -27.06 14.82 17.56
C GLU A 238 -26.14 14.32 16.44
N ILE A 239 -24.84 14.28 16.68
CA ILE A 239 -23.83 13.88 15.71
C ILE A 239 -23.02 12.73 16.31
N LYS A 240 -22.90 11.64 15.56
CA LYS A 240 -22.05 10.49 15.88
C LYS A 240 -21.07 10.28 14.75
N GLU A 241 -19.79 10.43 15.05
CA GLU A 241 -18.68 10.26 14.14
C GLU A 241 -17.81 9.12 14.62
N LYS A 242 -17.61 8.12 13.74
CA LYS A 242 -16.81 6.94 14.03
C LYS A 242 -15.77 6.75 12.95
N PHE A 243 -14.52 6.70 13.37
CA PHE A 243 -13.40 6.38 12.51
C PHE A 243 -12.71 5.11 13.02
N GLU A 244 -12.67 4.09 12.18
CA GLU A 244 -12.05 2.81 12.47
C GLU A 244 -10.84 2.62 11.56
N ILE A 245 -9.70 2.28 12.16
CA ILE A 245 -8.54 1.77 11.43
C ILE A 245 -8.30 0.34 11.86
N ARG A 246 -8.17 -0.55 10.88
CA ARG A 246 -7.78 -1.94 11.09
C ARG A 246 -6.64 -2.32 10.16
N SER A 247 -5.68 -3.09 10.67
CA SER A 247 -4.78 -3.83 9.78
C SER A 247 -5.32 -5.23 9.57
N PRO A 248 -5.51 -5.68 8.33
CA PRO A 248 -5.84 -7.07 8.07
C PRO A 248 -4.75 -8.05 8.48
N LEU A 249 -3.51 -7.56 8.62
CA LEU A 249 -2.35 -8.36 9.03
C LEU A 249 -2.52 -8.93 10.44
N HIS A 250 -3.36 -8.31 11.29
CA HIS A 250 -3.62 -8.83 12.62
C HIS A 250 -4.99 -8.37 13.14
N LYS A 251 -5.86 -9.34 13.50
CA LYS A 251 -7.23 -9.08 13.99
C LYS A 251 -7.30 -8.19 15.24
N GLY A 252 -6.23 -8.16 16.05
CA GLY A 252 -6.16 -7.34 17.25
C GLY A 252 -5.73 -5.89 16.99
N PHE A 253 -5.20 -5.57 15.82
CA PHE A 253 -4.69 -4.23 15.49
C PHE A 253 -5.82 -3.37 14.94
N THR A 254 -6.66 -2.86 15.84
CA THR A 254 -7.80 -2.00 15.50
C THR A 254 -7.90 -0.85 16.49
N MET A 255 -7.87 0.38 15.94
CA MET A 255 -8.03 1.62 16.69
C MET A 255 -9.30 2.33 16.26
N PHE A 256 -9.94 2.96 17.24
CA PHE A 256 -11.19 3.69 17.06
C PHE A 256 -11.04 5.14 17.51
N VAL A 257 -11.68 6.03 16.76
CA VAL A 257 -12.01 7.39 17.18
C VAL A 257 -13.53 7.46 17.18
N ASP A 258 -14.13 7.65 18.36
CA ASP A 258 -15.58 7.88 18.52
C ASP A 258 -15.75 9.31 19.04
N ALA A 259 -16.35 10.16 18.21
CA ALA A 259 -16.68 11.54 18.54
C ALA A 259 -18.21 11.71 18.54
N ARG A 260 -18.73 12.27 19.62
CA ARG A 260 -20.15 12.59 19.79
C ARG A 260 -20.30 14.07 20.04
N THR A 261 -21.19 14.71 19.30
CA THR A 261 -21.46 16.14 19.42
C THR A 261 -22.95 16.39 19.48
N ASP A 262 -23.38 17.15 20.47
CA ASP A 262 -24.76 17.58 20.66
C ASP A 262 -24.83 19.12 20.57
N LEU A 263 -25.76 19.61 19.75
CA LEU A 263 -26.05 21.03 19.57
C LEU A 263 -27.47 21.30 20.08
N GLU A 264 -27.60 22.05 21.18
CA GLU A 264 -28.87 22.36 21.83
C GLU A 264 -29.17 23.86 21.70
N MET A 265 -30.33 24.22 21.14
CA MET A 265 -30.78 25.61 21.11
C MET A 265 -31.21 26.05 22.53
N MET A 266 -30.53 27.05 23.07
CA MET A 266 -30.77 27.60 24.41
C MET A 266 -31.79 28.74 24.38
N ASN A 267 -31.62 29.67 23.44
CA ASN A 267 -32.43 30.87 23.37
C ASN A 267 -32.66 31.28 21.92
N ARG A 268 -33.81 31.91 21.68
CA ARG A 268 -34.18 32.50 20.39
C ARG A 268 -34.72 33.90 20.63
N THR A 269 -34.00 34.90 20.16
CA THR A 269 -34.39 36.31 20.28
C THR A 269 -34.70 36.91 18.91
N ARG A 270 -35.72 37.77 18.87
CA ARG A 270 -36.10 38.53 17.66
C ARG A 270 -35.65 39.97 17.87
N LYS A 271 -34.78 40.47 16.98
CA LYS A 271 -34.29 41.85 17.04
C LYS A 271 -34.75 42.61 15.80
N TYR A 272 -35.18 43.87 16.01
CA TYR A 272 -35.50 44.79 14.93
C TYR A 272 -34.38 45.82 14.84
N VAL A 273 -33.52 45.68 13.85
CA VAL A 273 -32.32 46.53 13.67
C VAL A 273 -32.36 47.22 12.31
N LEU A 274 -31.58 48.29 12.18
CA LEU A 274 -31.33 48.88 10.87
C LEU A 274 -30.64 47.84 9.97
N ARG A 275 -31.02 47.82 8.69
CA ARG A 275 -30.50 46.86 7.73
C ARG A 275 -28.99 47.08 7.54
N TYR A 276 -28.20 46.04 7.80
CA TYR A 276 -26.74 46.09 7.65
C TYR A 276 -26.32 46.20 6.18
N CYS A 277 -26.92 45.37 5.33
CA CYS A 277 -26.65 45.30 3.91
C CYS A 277 -27.70 46.10 3.11
N PRO A 278 -27.30 46.87 2.08
CA PRO A 278 -28.23 47.49 1.15
C PRO A 278 -29.15 46.47 0.47
N TYR A 279 -30.34 46.89 0.04
CA TYR A 279 -31.22 46.01 -0.71
C TYR A 279 -30.63 45.72 -2.09
N GLY A 280 -30.59 44.44 -2.49
CA GLY A 280 -30.04 44.02 -3.78
C GLY A 280 -28.59 43.55 -3.76
N THR A 281 -27.83 43.74 -2.68
CA THR A 281 -26.48 43.19 -2.56
C THR A 281 -26.52 41.68 -2.37
N LEU A 282 -25.55 40.98 -2.96
CA LEU A 282 -25.37 39.55 -2.73
C LEU A 282 -24.84 39.31 -1.30
N ALA A 283 -25.15 38.14 -0.75
CA ALA A 283 -24.71 37.77 0.60
C ALA A 283 -23.18 37.83 0.77
N GLY A 284 -22.44 37.30 -0.21
CA GLY A 284 -20.96 37.34 -0.22
C GLY A 284 -20.40 38.76 -0.26
N ASP A 285 -20.90 39.61 -1.16
CA ASP A 285 -20.46 41.01 -1.29
C ASP A 285 -20.74 41.80 0.01
N CYS A 286 -21.86 41.52 0.68
CA CYS A 286 -22.09 42.16 1.97
C CYS A 286 -21.10 41.70 3.05
N ALA A 287 -20.71 40.42 3.05
CA ALA A 287 -19.71 39.90 3.98
C ALA A 287 -18.35 40.62 3.81
N THR A 288 -17.93 40.87 2.56
CA THR A 288 -16.68 41.56 2.26
C THR A 288 -16.77 43.07 2.49
N ASP A 289 -17.79 43.72 1.92
CA ASP A 289 -17.81 45.17 1.77
C ASP A 289 -18.29 45.88 3.04
N VAL A 290 -19.22 45.25 3.78
CA VAL A 290 -19.80 45.84 5.00
C VAL A 290 -19.08 45.34 6.25
N PHE A 291 -18.74 44.05 6.30
CA PHE A 291 -18.16 43.43 7.50
C PHE A 291 -16.64 43.25 7.43
N GLY A 292 -16.02 43.51 6.27
CA GLY A 292 -14.57 43.37 6.08
C GLY A 292 -14.08 41.93 6.22
N ALA A 293 -14.93 40.94 5.95
CA ALA A 293 -14.60 39.53 6.11
C ALA A 293 -13.79 39.01 4.91
N THR A 294 -12.75 38.21 5.16
CA THR A 294 -11.96 37.54 4.13
C THR A 294 -12.61 36.24 3.69
N PHE A 295 -12.60 35.97 2.40
CA PHE A 295 -13.14 34.74 1.83
C PHE A 295 -12.23 33.55 2.10
N ILE A 296 -12.80 32.46 2.64
CA ILE A 296 -12.07 31.22 2.94
C ILE A 296 -12.32 30.18 1.84
N GLY A 297 -13.54 30.05 1.33
CA GLY A 297 -13.84 29.08 0.30
C GLY A 297 -15.32 28.84 0.06
N SER A 298 -15.64 28.24 -1.07
CA SER A 298 -16.99 27.97 -1.55
C SER A 298 -17.47 26.54 -1.26
N ASP A 299 -16.54 25.60 -1.09
CA ASP A 299 -16.80 24.21 -0.71
C ASP A 299 -15.83 23.71 0.37
N TRP A 300 -16.13 22.56 0.97
CA TRP A 300 -15.31 22.00 2.06
C TRP A 300 -13.90 21.59 1.63
N ARG A 301 -13.66 21.39 0.33
CA ARG A 301 -12.34 21.03 -0.18
C ARG A 301 -11.43 22.27 -0.23
N GLU A 302 -11.97 23.40 -0.64
CA GLU A 302 -11.32 24.71 -0.64
C GLU A 302 -11.17 25.24 0.80
N ILE A 303 -12.24 25.18 1.60
CA ILE A 303 -12.24 25.61 3.00
C ILE A 303 -11.15 24.87 3.79
N LYS A 304 -11.04 23.55 3.65
CA LYS A 304 -10.01 22.76 4.34
C LYS A 304 -8.59 23.22 3.99
N LYS A 305 -8.31 23.60 2.73
CA LYS A 305 -6.97 24.03 2.32
C LYS A 305 -6.54 25.34 2.97
N ASN A 306 -7.51 26.21 3.28
CA ASN A 306 -7.28 27.52 3.86
C ASN A 306 -7.40 27.53 5.40
N ILE A 307 -7.64 26.36 6.00
CA ILE A 307 -7.64 26.16 7.45
C ILE A 307 -6.35 25.45 7.86
N ASP A 308 -5.64 26.05 8.79
CA ASP A 308 -4.51 25.44 9.46
C ASP A 308 -5.02 24.38 10.45
N MET A 309 -4.80 23.11 10.13
CA MET A 309 -5.03 21.99 11.03
C MET A 309 -3.75 21.65 11.79
N GLY A 310 -3.02 22.66 12.25
CA GLY A 310 -1.61 22.56 12.56
C GLY A 310 -1.21 21.51 13.61
N LEU A 311 -0.05 20.89 13.40
CA LEU A 311 0.86 20.52 14.49
C LEU A 311 2.29 20.53 13.93
N TYR A 312 2.93 21.71 13.95
CA TYR A 312 4.36 21.83 13.71
C TYR A 312 5.09 21.31 14.95
N THR A 313 5.42 20.02 14.95
CA THR A 313 6.43 19.51 15.87
C THR A 313 7.80 19.95 15.36
N PRO A 314 8.63 20.64 16.15
CA PRO A 314 10.03 20.85 15.76
C PRO A 314 10.69 19.49 15.55
N SER A 315 11.43 19.37 14.46
CA SER A 315 12.13 18.15 14.06
C SER A 315 13.06 17.69 15.20
N LYS A 316 12.92 16.42 15.58
CA LYS A 316 13.80 15.75 16.55
C LYS A 316 14.66 14.71 15.84
N PHE A 317 15.10 15.03 14.61
CA PHE A 317 15.80 14.06 13.76
C PHE A 317 17.10 13.59 14.40
N GLU A 318 17.94 14.51 14.86
CA GLU A 318 19.18 14.18 15.58
C GLU A 318 18.95 13.28 16.79
N LYS A 319 17.90 13.55 17.57
CA LYS A 319 17.52 12.70 18.72
C LYS A 319 17.09 11.30 18.27
N ALA A 320 16.33 11.19 17.17
CA ALA A 320 15.90 9.90 16.63
C ALA A 320 17.11 9.09 16.14
N VAL A 321 18.06 9.74 15.46
CA VAL A 321 19.32 9.15 15.00
C VAL A 321 20.14 8.66 16.19
N HIS A 322 20.32 9.47 17.22
CA HIS A 322 21.04 9.10 18.43
C HIS A 322 20.42 7.87 19.14
N VAL A 323 19.08 7.81 19.24
CA VAL A 323 18.38 6.66 19.85
C VAL A 323 18.58 5.38 19.03
N TYR A 324 18.51 5.47 17.69
CA TYR A 324 18.77 4.32 16.81
C TYR A 324 20.22 3.84 16.91
N ARG A 325 21.16 4.78 16.93
CA ARG A 325 22.59 4.50 17.05
C ARG A 325 22.92 3.77 18.37
N ASN A 326 22.44 4.28 19.51
CA ASN A 326 22.68 3.65 20.80
C ASN A 326 22.08 2.25 20.87
N HIS A 327 20.90 2.05 20.28
CA HIS A 327 20.27 0.74 20.19
C HIS A 327 21.14 -0.27 19.42
N LEU A 328 21.78 0.15 18.32
CA LEU A 328 22.71 -0.71 17.57
C LEU A 328 24.00 -0.99 18.35
N TYR A 329 24.55 0.00 19.07
CA TYR A 329 25.71 -0.21 19.94
C TYR A 329 25.46 -1.21 21.07
N GLU A 330 24.26 -1.17 21.67
CA GLU A 330 23.90 -2.06 22.78
C GLU A 330 23.69 -3.52 22.35
N MET A 331 23.18 -3.76 21.13
CA MET A 331 22.81 -5.10 20.66
C MET A 331 23.86 -5.77 19.77
N GLY A 332 24.67 -4.99 19.06
CA GLY A 332 25.57 -5.50 18.02
C GLY A 332 24.87 -5.73 16.67
N ASP A 333 25.65 -5.89 15.60
CA ASP A 333 25.13 -5.91 14.22
C ASP A 333 24.50 -7.26 13.82
N SER A 334 24.85 -8.35 14.51
CA SER A 334 24.40 -9.72 14.22
C SER A 334 22.95 -10.02 14.67
N GLU A 335 22.43 -9.27 15.65
CA GLU A 335 21.10 -9.49 16.19
C GLU A 335 20.05 -8.55 15.57
N THR A 336 18.79 -9.00 15.54
CA THR A 336 17.65 -8.17 15.16
C THR A 336 16.51 -8.30 16.16
N CYS A 337 15.78 -7.21 16.39
CA CYS A 337 14.64 -7.19 17.29
C CYS A 337 13.56 -6.21 16.78
N ASP A 338 12.44 -6.10 17.49
CA ASP A 338 11.30 -5.27 17.10
C ASP A 338 11.65 -3.77 17.06
N LYS A 339 12.56 -3.35 17.95
CA LYS A 339 13.01 -1.95 18.01
C LYS A 339 13.73 -1.51 16.74
N HIS A 340 14.40 -2.40 16.00
CA HIS A 340 15.11 -2.03 14.77
C HIS A 340 14.19 -1.36 13.76
N SER A 341 13.15 -2.06 13.31
CA SER A 341 12.19 -1.52 12.35
C SER A 341 11.40 -0.34 12.93
N LYS A 342 11.06 -0.39 14.23
CA LYS A 342 10.32 0.69 14.92
C LYS A 342 11.12 1.99 14.99
N LEU A 343 12.38 1.93 15.40
CA LEU A 343 13.25 3.09 15.53
C LEU A 343 13.63 3.66 14.16
N PHE A 344 13.84 2.79 13.16
CA PHE A 344 13.99 3.23 11.77
C PHE A 344 12.76 4.02 11.28
N GLY A 345 11.55 3.50 11.56
CA GLY A 345 10.31 4.21 11.24
C GLY A 345 10.20 5.58 11.92
N ASN A 346 10.68 5.69 13.17
CA ASN A 346 10.74 6.97 13.87
C ASN A 346 11.75 7.94 13.26
N MET A 347 12.91 7.45 12.78
CA MET A 347 13.86 8.27 12.04
C MET A 347 13.24 8.81 10.76
N VAL A 348 12.53 7.98 9.99
CA VAL A 348 11.84 8.44 8.76
C VAL A 348 10.75 9.47 9.08
N LYS A 349 9.93 9.25 10.12
CA LYS A 349 8.93 10.24 10.57
C LYS A 349 9.59 11.59 10.90
N ALA A 350 10.71 11.56 11.62
CA ALA A 350 11.43 12.77 11.99
C ALA A 350 12.14 13.43 10.80
N ALA A 351 12.70 12.64 9.87
CA ALA A 351 13.38 13.13 8.68
C ALA A 351 12.43 13.84 7.71
N VAL A 352 11.18 13.39 7.62
CA VAL A 352 10.14 14.03 6.79
C VAL A 352 9.79 15.43 7.28
N GLU A 353 9.89 15.67 8.59
CA GLU A 353 9.63 16.98 9.21
C GLU A 353 10.92 17.83 9.33
N ALA A 354 12.10 17.28 9.00
CA ALA A 354 13.39 17.92 9.19
C ALA A 354 13.80 18.84 8.03
N ASN A 355 14.61 19.86 8.35
CA ASN A 355 15.21 20.73 7.35
C ASN A 355 16.40 20.06 6.66
N PRO A 356 16.71 20.39 5.38
CA PRO A 356 17.84 19.80 4.66
C PRO A 356 19.19 19.94 5.38
N ALA A 357 19.43 21.06 6.07
CA ALA A 357 20.66 21.29 6.85
C ALA A 357 20.80 20.31 8.04
N GLU A 358 19.69 19.90 8.66
CA GLU A 358 19.71 18.92 9.75
C GLU A 358 20.02 17.51 9.23
N LEU A 359 19.49 17.19 8.05
CA LEU A 359 19.81 15.94 7.36
C LEU A 359 21.30 15.88 6.98
N GLU A 360 21.85 16.99 6.47
CA GLU A 360 23.27 17.07 6.12
C GLU A 360 24.17 16.93 7.35
N ALA A 361 23.82 17.63 8.45
CA ALA A 361 24.56 17.54 9.70
C ALA A 361 24.56 16.12 10.27
N ALA A 362 23.51 15.31 10.04
CA ALA A 362 23.49 13.92 10.45
C ALA A 362 24.42 13.04 9.59
N LEU A 363 24.52 13.30 8.28
CA LEU A 363 25.38 12.54 7.38
C LEU A 363 26.88 12.81 7.60
N ARG A 364 27.26 14.04 7.98
CA ARG A 364 28.66 14.42 8.18
C ARG A 364 29.22 14.11 9.57
N LYS A 365 28.42 13.52 10.46
CA LYS A 365 28.84 13.20 11.83
C LYS A 365 29.60 11.87 11.85
N PRO A 366 30.89 11.85 12.28
CA PRO A 366 31.70 10.63 12.28
C PRO A 366 31.17 9.54 13.23
N GLU A 367 30.47 9.94 14.30
CA GLU A 367 29.81 8.98 15.19
C GLU A 367 28.72 8.15 14.47
N ASN A 368 28.25 8.59 13.30
CA ASN A 368 27.20 7.94 12.56
C ASN A 368 27.71 6.95 11.49
N ASP A 369 29.03 6.77 11.35
CA ASP A 369 29.64 5.89 10.34
C ASP A 369 29.07 4.46 10.37
N ILE A 370 28.82 3.94 11.57
CA ILE A 370 28.25 2.60 11.81
C ILE A 370 26.80 2.48 11.31
N ILE A 371 26.08 3.59 11.23
CA ILE A 371 24.66 3.64 10.83
C ILE A 371 24.45 4.34 9.48
N MET A 372 25.51 4.54 8.69
CA MET A 372 25.42 5.26 7.42
C MET A 372 24.47 4.59 6.43
N THR A 373 24.46 3.25 6.37
CA THR A 373 23.54 2.51 5.51
C THR A 373 22.07 2.75 5.87
N PRO A 374 21.63 2.53 7.13
CA PRO A 374 20.29 2.94 7.56
C PRO A 374 20.00 4.44 7.34
N LEU A 375 20.95 5.35 7.61
CA LEU A 375 20.74 6.79 7.43
C LEU A 375 20.50 7.16 5.96
N ALA A 376 21.28 6.60 5.05
CA ALA A 376 21.10 6.80 3.62
C ALA A 376 19.72 6.28 3.17
N GLN A 377 19.30 5.10 3.64
CA GLN A 377 17.97 4.56 3.38
C GLN A 377 16.85 5.45 3.95
N VAL A 378 17.05 6.10 5.11
CA VAL A 378 16.10 7.09 5.66
C VAL A 378 15.96 8.28 4.72
N ILE A 379 17.06 8.85 4.24
CA ILE A 379 17.04 10.01 3.33
C ILE A 379 16.36 9.64 2.02
N ALA A 380 16.65 8.46 1.48
CA ALA A 380 15.98 7.93 0.29
C ALA A 380 14.46 7.76 0.52
N ALA A 381 14.06 7.29 1.71
CA ALA A 381 12.65 7.12 2.08
C ALA A 381 11.88 8.43 2.18
N VAL A 382 12.53 9.58 2.46
CA VAL A 382 11.87 10.90 2.53
C VAL A 382 11.23 11.28 1.19
N GLY A 383 11.91 11.01 0.07
CA GLY A 383 11.37 11.23 -1.28
C GLY A 383 11.12 12.69 -1.66
N SER A 384 11.78 13.64 -1.01
CA SER A 384 11.80 15.04 -1.44
C SER A 384 12.96 15.29 -2.39
N VAL A 385 12.84 16.33 -3.23
CA VAL A 385 13.88 16.71 -4.19
C VAL A 385 15.15 17.17 -3.45
N GLU A 386 14.97 17.89 -2.36
CA GLU A 386 16.04 18.41 -1.51
C GLU A 386 16.82 17.27 -0.85
N ALA A 387 16.10 16.28 -0.29
CA ALA A 387 16.71 15.10 0.33
C ALA A 387 17.48 14.25 -0.69
N LEU A 388 16.94 14.08 -1.91
CA LEU A 388 17.62 13.35 -2.99
C LEU A 388 18.91 14.06 -3.42
N ASN A 389 18.85 15.36 -3.68
CA ASN A 389 20.03 16.13 -4.09
C ASN A 389 21.10 16.11 -3.01
N LEU A 390 20.71 16.27 -1.75
CA LEU A 390 21.62 16.17 -0.60
C LEU A 390 22.27 14.79 -0.51
N GLY A 391 21.47 13.71 -0.59
CA GLY A 391 21.98 12.34 -0.55
C GLY A 391 22.96 12.07 -1.69
N LYS A 392 22.62 12.50 -2.92
CA LYS A 392 23.50 12.38 -4.10
C LYS A 392 24.84 13.10 -3.87
N THR A 393 24.85 14.35 -3.41
CA THR A 393 26.10 15.12 -3.28
C THR A 393 26.96 14.64 -2.13
N VAL A 394 26.37 14.43 -0.94
CA VAL A 394 27.12 14.12 0.28
C VAL A 394 27.61 12.68 0.30
N LEU A 395 26.77 11.70 -0.10
CA LEU A 395 27.17 10.29 -0.07
C LEU A 395 28.23 9.98 -1.13
N THR A 396 28.22 10.68 -2.26
CA THR A 396 29.27 10.52 -3.28
C THR A 396 30.65 10.92 -2.76
N THR A 397 30.72 11.89 -1.84
CA THR A 397 32.00 12.38 -1.29
C THR A 397 32.41 11.70 0.02
N GLU A 398 31.45 11.47 0.93
CA GLU A 398 31.74 11.01 2.29
C GLU A 398 31.71 9.48 2.43
N ALA A 399 30.82 8.79 1.72
CA ALA A 399 30.55 7.36 1.92
C ALA A 399 30.10 6.68 0.60
N PRO A 400 31.03 6.50 -0.37
CA PRO A 400 30.69 5.94 -1.69
C PRO A 400 30.12 4.53 -1.62
N ASP A 401 30.54 3.73 -0.64
CA ASP A 401 30.07 2.35 -0.43
C ASP A 401 28.55 2.28 -0.14
N VAL A 402 27.97 3.38 0.35
CA VAL A 402 26.56 3.47 0.74
C VAL A 402 25.67 3.99 -0.40
N LEU A 403 26.25 4.39 -1.54
CA LEU A 403 25.50 4.88 -2.70
C LEU A 403 24.52 3.84 -3.26
N ILE A 404 24.91 2.57 -3.32
CA ILE A 404 24.04 1.51 -3.83
C ILE A 404 22.85 1.28 -2.88
N PRO A 405 23.03 1.09 -1.55
CA PRO A 405 21.92 1.07 -0.60
C PRO A 405 21.03 2.32 -0.65
N PHE A 406 21.61 3.50 -0.88
CA PHE A 406 20.85 4.75 -1.05
C PHE A 406 19.93 4.70 -2.28
N VAL A 407 20.49 4.36 -3.44
CA VAL A 407 19.75 4.27 -4.70
C VAL A 407 18.64 3.22 -4.60
N ARG A 408 18.95 2.04 -4.04
CA ARG A 408 17.93 1.01 -3.77
C ARG A 408 16.82 1.50 -2.86
N GLY A 409 17.17 2.26 -1.81
CA GLY A 409 16.20 2.91 -0.92
C GLY A 409 15.23 3.84 -1.65
N LEU A 410 15.65 4.47 -2.75
CA LEU A 410 14.77 5.33 -3.56
C LEU A 410 13.67 4.53 -4.23
N ALA A 411 13.91 3.27 -4.60
CA ALA A 411 12.88 2.39 -5.18
C ALA A 411 11.67 2.24 -4.24
N PHE A 412 11.90 2.37 -2.93
CA PHE A 412 10.90 2.25 -1.87
C PHE A 412 10.43 3.60 -1.29
N THR A 413 10.79 4.70 -1.94
CA THR A 413 10.51 6.04 -1.41
C THR A 413 9.03 6.29 -1.11
N THR A 414 8.77 7.10 -0.08
CA THR A 414 7.41 7.37 0.41
C THR A 414 6.67 8.44 -0.39
N ARG A 415 7.35 9.14 -1.30
CA ARG A 415 6.76 10.16 -2.18
C ARG A 415 7.34 10.06 -3.59
N ILE A 416 6.47 9.85 -4.58
CA ILE A 416 6.85 9.82 -6.00
C ILE A 416 6.39 11.14 -6.63
N SER A 417 7.28 11.78 -7.40
CA SER A 417 6.98 12.98 -8.15
C SER A 417 7.76 13.01 -9.46
N ASP A 418 7.26 13.71 -10.46
CA ASP A 418 7.94 13.83 -11.76
C ASP A 418 9.31 14.51 -11.63
N ALA A 419 9.45 15.47 -10.72
CA ALA A 419 10.73 16.12 -10.44
C ALA A 419 11.77 15.13 -9.89
N LEU A 420 11.36 14.25 -8.96
CA LEU A 420 12.23 13.21 -8.42
C LEU A 420 12.67 12.22 -9.51
N ASN A 421 11.71 11.75 -10.33
CA ASN A 421 12.01 10.81 -11.41
C ASN A 421 12.97 11.42 -12.44
N LYS A 422 12.82 12.71 -12.75
CA LYS A 422 13.73 13.42 -13.65
C LYS A 422 15.16 13.47 -13.11
N ILE A 423 15.35 13.79 -11.83
CA ILE A 423 16.67 13.84 -11.22
C ILE A 423 17.36 12.47 -11.25
N VAL A 424 16.61 11.39 -10.98
CA VAL A 424 17.15 10.03 -11.06
C VAL A 424 17.49 9.65 -12.51
N ALA A 425 16.67 10.06 -13.47
CA ALA A 425 16.94 9.83 -14.90
C ALA A 425 18.18 10.59 -15.39
N ASP A 426 18.33 11.86 -15.01
CA ASP A 426 19.51 12.66 -15.34
C ASP A 426 20.76 12.06 -14.66
N TRP A 427 20.66 11.68 -13.39
CA TRP A 427 21.76 11.03 -12.67
C TRP A 427 22.18 9.70 -13.31
N ARG A 428 21.22 8.89 -13.75
CA ARG A 428 21.50 7.66 -14.51
C ARG A 428 22.28 7.99 -15.80
N LYS A 429 21.89 9.01 -16.56
CA LYS A 429 22.56 9.39 -17.80
C LYS A 429 24.02 9.78 -17.54
N ASP A 430 24.28 10.55 -16.49
CA ASP A 430 25.63 10.96 -16.10
C ASP A 430 26.50 9.75 -15.70
N VAL A 431 25.96 8.86 -14.85
CA VAL A 431 26.70 7.70 -14.33
C VAL A 431 26.93 6.67 -15.42
N CYS A 432 25.91 6.28 -16.18
CA CYS A 432 26.04 5.27 -17.22
C CYS A 432 26.98 5.68 -18.37
N ALA A 433 27.33 6.97 -18.50
CA ALA A 433 28.34 7.45 -19.44
C ALA A 433 29.78 7.36 -18.89
N THR A 434 29.95 7.06 -17.60
CA THR A 434 31.24 7.04 -16.91
C THR A 434 31.76 5.62 -16.76
N GLU A 435 32.97 5.35 -17.27
CA GLU A 435 33.63 4.04 -17.13
C GLU A 435 33.87 3.67 -15.65
N GLY A 436 33.70 2.39 -15.30
CA GLY A 436 33.89 1.88 -13.94
C GLY A 436 32.70 2.05 -12.99
N SER A 437 31.55 2.53 -13.48
CA SER A 437 30.34 2.75 -12.67
C SER A 437 29.15 1.85 -13.04
N GLU A 438 29.43 0.69 -13.66
CA GLU A 438 28.44 -0.24 -14.19
C GLU A 438 27.44 -0.73 -13.14
N GLU A 439 27.92 -1.05 -11.94
CA GLU A 439 27.07 -1.52 -10.84
C GLU A 439 26.06 -0.45 -10.38
N LEU A 440 26.52 0.80 -10.25
CA LEU A 440 25.67 1.94 -9.89
C LEU A 440 24.69 2.29 -11.03
N CYS A 441 25.15 2.25 -12.28
CA CYS A 441 24.31 2.42 -13.46
C CYS A 441 23.18 1.37 -13.53
N ALA A 442 23.50 0.11 -13.21
CA ALA A 442 22.52 -0.96 -13.12
C ALA A 442 21.50 -0.67 -12.02
N GLU A 443 21.93 -0.42 -10.78
CA GLU A 443 21.00 -0.15 -9.67
C GLU A 443 20.10 1.08 -9.94
N LEU A 444 20.64 2.14 -10.55
CA LEU A 444 19.88 3.31 -10.99
C LEU A 444 18.83 2.97 -12.06
N SER A 445 19.17 2.10 -13.01
CA SER A 445 18.25 1.65 -14.06
C SER A 445 17.09 0.82 -13.49
N PHE A 446 17.38 -0.13 -12.59
CA PHE A 446 16.34 -0.94 -11.91
C PHE A 446 15.46 -0.08 -10.98
N THR A 447 16.06 0.91 -10.31
CA THR A 447 15.35 1.86 -9.43
C THR A 447 14.44 2.78 -10.23
N LEU A 448 14.93 3.37 -11.32
CA LEU A 448 14.15 4.25 -12.20
C LEU A 448 12.96 3.49 -12.81
N ALA A 449 13.18 2.26 -13.29
CA ALA A 449 12.10 1.39 -13.77
C ALA A 449 11.01 1.19 -12.71
N THR A 450 11.41 0.97 -11.45
CA THR A 450 10.47 0.80 -10.33
C THR A 450 9.70 2.07 -10.00
N LEU A 451 10.38 3.24 -10.00
CA LEU A 451 9.75 4.53 -9.78
C LEU A 451 8.71 4.86 -10.86
N LEU A 452 9.06 4.61 -12.13
CA LEU A 452 8.16 4.79 -13.27
C LEU A 452 6.96 3.83 -13.20
N ARG A 453 7.19 2.55 -12.85
CA ARG A 453 6.09 1.59 -12.61
C ARG A 453 5.14 2.11 -11.54
N ARG A 454 5.65 2.49 -10.38
CA ARG A 454 4.84 2.97 -9.26
C ARG A 454 4.07 4.25 -9.60
N LYS A 455 4.66 5.15 -10.41
CA LYS A 455 3.96 6.32 -10.96
C LYS A 455 2.77 5.91 -11.84
N CYS A 456 2.96 4.91 -12.70
CA CYS A 456 1.88 4.38 -13.55
C CYS A 456 0.79 3.69 -12.71
N GLU A 457 1.15 2.93 -11.68
CA GLU A 457 0.21 2.18 -10.82
C GLU A 457 -0.55 3.06 -9.81
N THR A 458 -0.19 4.34 -9.67
CA THR A 458 -0.81 5.25 -8.69
C THR A 458 -2.31 5.42 -8.91
N THR A 459 -2.76 5.47 -10.18
CA THR A 459 -4.18 5.54 -10.55
C THR A 459 -4.44 4.74 -11.82
N THR A 460 -5.68 4.28 -12.00
CA THR A 460 -6.09 3.60 -13.25
C THR A 460 -5.95 4.49 -14.47
N SER A 461 -6.11 5.82 -14.33
CA SER A 461 -5.88 6.78 -15.41
C SER A 461 -4.40 6.85 -15.79
N ASN A 462 -3.49 6.89 -14.81
CA ASN A 462 -2.05 6.91 -15.06
C ASN A 462 -1.59 5.62 -15.74
N LEU A 463 -2.08 4.48 -15.27
CA LEU A 463 -1.77 3.18 -15.87
C LEU A 463 -2.20 3.13 -17.34
N ASN A 464 -3.35 3.72 -17.66
CA ASN A 464 -3.83 3.83 -19.04
C ASN A 464 -3.00 4.79 -19.91
N ILE A 465 -2.46 5.87 -19.33
CA ILE A 465 -1.55 6.80 -20.03
C ILE A 465 -0.24 6.06 -20.36
N CYS A 466 0.35 5.36 -19.40
CA CYS A 466 1.58 4.60 -19.60
C CYS A 466 1.40 3.48 -20.62
N ASN A 467 0.34 2.66 -20.49
CA ASN A 467 0.09 1.56 -21.44
C ASN A 467 -0.21 2.04 -22.88
N LYS A 468 -0.71 3.26 -23.05
CA LYS A 468 -0.95 3.87 -24.37
C LYS A 468 0.26 4.64 -24.91
N GLY A 469 1.41 4.59 -24.24
CA GLY A 469 2.63 5.29 -24.65
C GLY A 469 2.48 6.81 -24.69
N LYS A 470 1.72 7.39 -23.75
CA LYS A 470 1.51 8.86 -23.68
C LYS A 470 2.45 9.58 -22.71
N ASP A 471 3.21 8.85 -21.90
CA ASP A 471 4.15 9.42 -20.94
C ASP A 471 5.54 9.57 -21.60
N VAL A 472 6.00 10.82 -21.75
CA VAL A 472 7.22 11.15 -22.50
C VAL A 472 8.46 10.55 -21.86
N MET A 473 8.65 10.73 -20.54
CA MET A 473 9.82 10.24 -19.81
C MET A 473 9.90 8.72 -19.85
N LEU A 474 8.75 8.04 -19.72
CA LEU A 474 8.68 6.60 -19.79
C LEU A 474 9.06 6.07 -21.17
N ASN A 475 8.54 6.70 -22.24
CA ASN A 475 8.85 6.30 -23.61
C ASN A 475 10.33 6.53 -23.92
N GLU A 476 10.91 7.68 -23.53
CA GLU A 476 12.34 7.95 -23.70
C GLU A 476 13.20 6.89 -23.01
N PHE A 477 12.88 6.55 -21.75
CA PHE A 477 13.58 5.50 -21.01
C PHE A 477 13.44 4.12 -21.67
N PHE A 478 12.26 3.81 -22.19
CA PHE A 478 12.00 2.55 -22.89
C PHE A 478 12.75 2.46 -24.22
N ASP A 479 12.74 3.52 -25.02
CA ASP A 479 13.43 3.59 -26.31
C ASP A 479 14.94 3.50 -26.12
N GLU A 480 15.50 4.18 -25.10
CA GLU A 480 16.91 4.04 -24.71
C GLU A 480 17.27 2.59 -24.39
N LEU A 481 16.48 1.91 -23.54
CA LEU A 481 16.74 0.52 -23.15
C LEU A 481 16.56 -0.49 -24.29
N THR A 482 15.61 -0.26 -25.20
CA THR A 482 15.30 -1.22 -26.27
C THR A 482 16.13 -1.02 -27.54
N SER A 483 16.96 0.02 -27.59
CA SER A 483 17.89 0.30 -28.69
C SER A 483 19.13 -0.61 -28.71
N CYS A 484 18.95 -1.90 -28.44
CA CYS A 484 20.02 -2.90 -28.36
C CYS A 484 20.47 -3.41 -29.73
N LYS A 485 21.77 -3.64 -29.88
CA LYS A 485 22.40 -4.19 -31.10
C LYS A 485 22.70 -5.69 -30.98
N ASP A 486 22.86 -6.17 -29.76
CA ASP A 486 23.31 -7.50 -29.40
C ASP A 486 22.39 -8.14 -28.36
N ASP A 487 22.46 -9.46 -28.29
CA ASP A 487 21.66 -10.27 -27.37
C ASP A 487 22.00 -9.96 -25.90
N TYR A 488 23.27 -9.67 -25.58
CA TYR A 488 23.64 -9.33 -24.19
C TYR A 488 22.93 -8.05 -23.70
N CYS A 489 22.96 -6.97 -24.49
CA CYS A 489 22.17 -5.77 -24.20
C CYS A 489 20.68 -6.07 -24.05
N ALA A 490 20.12 -6.89 -24.96
CA ALA A 490 18.69 -7.23 -24.91
C ALA A 490 18.34 -7.99 -23.63
N ALA A 491 19.16 -8.94 -23.19
CA ALA A 491 18.98 -9.68 -21.94
C ALA A 491 19.00 -8.74 -20.72
N GLN A 492 19.99 -7.84 -20.63
CA GLN A 492 20.09 -6.89 -19.52
C GLN A 492 18.90 -5.92 -19.49
N SER A 493 18.48 -5.45 -20.66
CA SER A 493 17.32 -4.57 -20.80
C SER A 493 16.02 -5.27 -20.37
N LEU A 494 15.85 -6.55 -20.71
CA LEU A 494 14.71 -7.34 -20.25
C LEU A 494 14.69 -7.51 -18.73
N LYS A 495 15.85 -7.68 -18.09
CA LYS A 495 15.95 -7.73 -16.61
C LYS A 495 15.51 -6.40 -15.97
N VAL A 496 15.92 -5.25 -16.53
CA VAL A 496 15.45 -3.93 -16.07
C VAL A 496 13.94 -3.77 -16.29
N LEU A 497 13.44 -4.16 -17.47
CA LEU A 497 12.03 -4.10 -17.82
C LEU A 497 11.15 -5.01 -16.96
N ALA A 498 11.71 -6.01 -16.26
CA ALA A 498 10.95 -6.80 -15.28
C ALA A 498 10.44 -5.93 -14.11
N ASN A 499 11.14 -4.83 -13.79
CA ASN A 499 10.66 -3.82 -12.84
C ASN A 499 9.64 -2.84 -13.46
N LEU A 500 9.42 -2.86 -14.78
CA LEU A 500 8.46 -2.04 -15.53
C LEU A 500 7.56 -2.91 -16.44
N PRO A 501 6.66 -3.75 -15.87
CA PRO A 501 5.86 -4.73 -16.60
C PRO A 501 4.65 -4.10 -17.31
N LEU A 502 4.89 -3.24 -18.30
CA LEU A 502 3.87 -2.61 -19.14
C LEU A 502 3.61 -3.42 -20.42
N GLU A 503 2.52 -3.11 -21.13
CA GLU A 503 2.19 -3.80 -22.40
C GLU A 503 3.32 -3.69 -23.44
N GLN A 504 4.01 -2.56 -23.52
CA GLN A 504 5.18 -2.38 -24.40
C GLN A 504 6.31 -3.36 -24.05
N SER A 505 6.63 -3.50 -22.76
CA SER A 505 7.65 -4.44 -22.26
C SER A 505 7.29 -5.90 -22.58
N PHE A 506 6.02 -6.28 -22.45
CA PHE A 506 5.56 -7.62 -22.82
C PHE A 506 5.67 -7.88 -24.32
N ASN A 507 5.31 -6.90 -25.15
CA ASN A 507 5.43 -7.02 -26.61
C ASN A 507 6.89 -7.17 -27.04
N TYR A 508 7.80 -6.43 -26.40
CA TYR A 508 9.24 -6.57 -26.60
C TYR A 508 9.74 -7.96 -26.18
N ALA A 509 9.37 -8.47 -25.00
CA ALA A 509 9.75 -9.84 -24.61
C ALA A 509 9.22 -10.94 -25.55
N LEU A 510 8.03 -10.75 -26.12
CA LEU A 510 7.43 -11.72 -27.05
C LEU A 510 8.16 -11.89 -28.39
N SER A 511 9.04 -10.95 -28.78
CA SER A 511 9.84 -11.06 -30.01
C SER A 511 11.05 -11.99 -29.88
N PHE A 512 11.50 -12.24 -28.65
CA PHE A 512 12.69 -13.05 -28.37
C PHE A 512 12.38 -14.54 -28.18
N ILE A 513 11.15 -14.88 -27.76
CA ILE A 513 10.80 -16.28 -27.47
C ILE A 513 10.52 -17.09 -28.75
N CYS A 514 11.04 -18.33 -28.81
CA CYS A 514 10.85 -19.24 -29.95
C CYS A 514 11.26 -18.62 -31.31
N ASN A 515 12.32 -17.82 -31.32
CA ASN A 515 12.88 -17.15 -32.49
C ASN A 515 14.33 -17.63 -32.71
N PRO A 516 14.70 -18.13 -33.90
CA PRO A 516 16.06 -18.65 -34.15
C PRO A 516 17.15 -17.58 -34.15
N ALA A 517 16.80 -16.30 -34.26
CA ALA A 517 17.78 -15.22 -34.35
C ALA A 517 18.47 -14.87 -33.02
N HIS A 518 17.98 -15.40 -31.90
CA HIS A 518 18.42 -15.03 -30.56
C HIS A 518 18.85 -16.23 -29.72
N ASN A 519 19.81 -16.00 -28.83
CA ASN A 519 20.33 -17.01 -27.92
C ASN A 519 19.34 -17.40 -26.81
N ALA A 520 19.67 -18.50 -26.10
CA ALA A 520 18.85 -18.99 -25.00
C ALA A 520 18.77 -17.99 -23.83
N LYS A 521 19.88 -17.32 -23.48
CA LYS A 521 19.95 -16.37 -22.34
C LYS A 521 18.95 -15.21 -22.46
N VAL A 522 18.78 -14.63 -23.66
CA VAL A 522 17.80 -13.57 -23.92
C VAL A 522 16.37 -14.10 -23.84
N SER A 523 16.13 -15.26 -24.42
CA SER A 523 14.81 -15.90 -24.38
C SER A 523 14.41 -16.28 -22.95
N GLU A 524 15.35 -16.73 -22.11
CA GLU A 524 15.13 -16.95 -20.67
C GLU A 524 14.78 -15.66 -19.93
N ALA A 525 15.52 -14.57 -20.16
CA ALA A 525 15.20 -13.27 -19.58
C ALA A 525 13.80 -12.78 -20.01
N ALA A 526 13.44 -13.00 -21.28
CA ALA A 526 12.11 -12.69 -21.80
C ALA A 526 11.02 -13.52 -21.12
N LEU A 527 11.24 -14.83 -20.92
CA LEU A 527 10.30 -15.70 -20.21
C LEU A 527 10.15 -15.31 -18.73
N LYS A 528 11.26 -14.95 -18.04
CA LYS A 528 11.21 -14.42 -16.67
C LYS A 528 10.33 -13.17 -16.60
N LEU A 529 10.46 -12.21 -17.53
CA LEU A 529 9.58 -11.04 -17.61
C LEU A 529 8.12 -11.41 -17.88
N LEU A 530 7.88 -12.30 -18.85
CA LEU A 530 6.53 -12.74 -19.23
C LEU A 530 5.81 -13.48 -18.09
N SER A 531 6.55 -14.08 -17.16
CA SER A 531 6.00 -14.75 -15.98
C SER A 531 5.27 -13.83 -14.99
N ILE A 532 5.53 -12.52 -15.07
CA ILE A 532 4.92 -11.46 -14.26
C ILE A 532 3.55 -11.05 -14.83
N ARG A 533 3.26 -11.35 -16.10
CA ARG A 533 2.04 -10.93 -16.79
C ARG A 533 0.79 -11.48 -16.10
N SER A 534 -0.23 -10.64 -15.96
CA SER A 534 -1.51 -11.06 -15.37
C SER A 534 -2.20 -12.12 -16.24
N VAL A 535 -2.82 -13.10 -15.58
CA VAL A 535 -3.42 -14.25 -16.26
C VAL A 535 -4.54 -13.85 -17.23
N GLU A 536 -5.28 -12.78 -16.92
CA GLU A 536 -6.36 -12.23 -17.76
C GLU A 536 -5.87 -11.71 -19.12
N LYS A 537 -4.57 -11.40 -19.26
CA LYS A 537 -3.97 -10.86 -20.48
C LYS A 537 -3.19 -11.90 -21.29
N ILE A 538 -3.24 -13.16 -20.88
CA ILE A 538 -2.61 -14.27 -21.61
C ILE A 538 -3.59 -14.72 -22.71
N ASP A 539 -3.22 -14.47 -23.97
CA ASP A 539 -4.06 -14.80 -25.11
C ASP A 539 -3.72 -16.18 -25.72
N SER A 540 -4.56 -16.65 -26.64
CA SER A 540 -4.36 -17.96 -27.27
C SER A 540 -3.13 -18.01 -28.17
N SER A 541 -2.68 -16.88 -28.74
CA SER A 541 -1.48 -16.84 -29.58
C SER A 541 -0.22 -17.05 -28.73
N PHE A 542 -0.16 -16.40 -27.56
CA PHE A 542 0.92 -16.57 -26.60
C PHE A 542 0.98 -17.99 -26.04
N ILE A 543 -0.18 -18.57 -25.67
CA ILE A 543 -0.26 -19.96 -25.20
C ILE A 543 0.35 -20.94 -26.23
N LYS A 544 0.07 -20.75 -27.52
CA LYS A 544 0.63 -21.61 -28.58
C LYS A 544 2.15 -21.52 -28.65
N LYS A 545 2.73 -20.32 -28.52
CA LYS A 545 4.19 -20.14 -28.47
C LYS A 545 4.81 -20.85 -27.26
N LEU A 546 4.24 -20.66 -26.06
CA LEU A 546 4.71 -21.32 -24.84
C LEU A 546 4.64 -22.85 -24.94
N VAL A 547 3.58 -23.39 -25.53
CA VAL A 547 3.45 -24.84 -25.74
C VAL A 547 4.51 -25.36 -26.72
N ARG A 548 4.92 -24.59 -27.73
CA ARG A 548 6.02 -24.97 -28.64
C ARG A 548 7.37 -25.02 -27.91
N ILE A 549 7.65 -24.03 -27.07
CA ILE A 549 8.86 -23.98 -26.22
C ILE A 549 8.88 -25.19 -25.28
N PHE A 550 7.79 -25.41 -24.54
CA PHE A 550 7.69 -26.56 -23.63
C PHE A 550 7.83 -27.91 -24.35
N ARG A 551 7.40 -28.02 -25.61
CA ARG A 551 7.53 -29.25 -26.40
C ARG A 551 8.88 -29.40 -27.11
N ASN A 552 9.74 -28.38 -27.04
CA ASN A 552 10.96 -28.29 -27.84
C ASN A 552 10.68 -28.46 -29.36
N VAL A 553 9.74 -27.66 -29.90
CA VAL A 553 9.36 -27.67 -31.34
C VAL A 553 9.55 -26.27 -31.95
N CYS A 554 10.43 -25.47 -31.36
CA CYS A 554 10.89 -24.22 -31.96
C CYS A 554 11.97 -24.51 -33.01
N GLU A 555 12.26 -23.55 -33.88
CA GLU A 555 13.29 -23.72 -34.92
C GLU A 555 14.69 -23.88 -34.31
N ARG A 556 14.95 -23.18 -33.20
CA ARG A 556 16.06 -23.44 -32.28
C ARG A 556 15.60 -24.38 -31.17
N GLU A 557 16.43 -25.37 -30.82
CA GLU A 557 16.16 -26.24 -29.68
C GLU A 557 16.05 -25.43 -28.39
N SER A 558 14.97 -25.65 -27.64
CA SER A 558 14.70 -24.97 -26.38
C SER A 558 15.43 -25.66 -25.23
N THR A 559 16.06 -24.87 -24.35
CA THR A 559 16.74 -25.40 -23.17
C THR A 559 15.74 -25.95 -22.14
N ARG A 560 16.24 -26.73 -21.16
CA ARG A 560 15.42 -27.19 -20.02
C ARG A 560 14.85 -25.99 -19.26
N THR A 561 15.69 -25.00 -18.95
CA THR A 561 15.31 -23.76 -18.26
C THR A 561 14.15 -23.05 -18.94
N GLU A 562 14.21 -22.87 -20.27
CA GLU A 562 13.14 -22.28 -21.08
C GLU A 562 11.85 -23.08 -21.02
N SER A 563 11.96 -24.42 -21.09
CA SER A 563 10.82 -25.32 -20.96
C SER A 563 10.14 -25.18 -19.60
N LEU A 564 10.91 -25.12 -18.50
CA LEU A 564 10.38 -25.00 -17.14
C LEU A 564 9.72 -23.63 -16.90
N LEU A 565 10.34 -22.55 -17.37
CA LEU A 565 9.74 -21.21 -17.30
C LEU A 565 8.44 -21.13 -18.09
N ALA A 566 8.42 -21.69 -19.31
CA ALA A 566 7.20 -21.75 -20.11
C ALA A 566 6.10 -22.56 -19.42
N LEU A 567 6.45 -23.66 -18.75
CA LEU A 567 5.53 -24.46 -17.96
C LEU A 567 4.92 -23.65 -16.81
N ASP A 568 5.72 -22.92 -16.04
CA ASP A 568 5.22 -22.11 -14.91
C ASP A 568 4.19 -21.07 -15.38
N ILE A 569 4.43 -20.43 -16.53
CA ILE A 569 3.47 -19.49 -17.14
C ILE A 569 2.18 -20.22 -17.56
N LEU A 570 2.30 -21.39 -18.21
CA LEU A 570 1.14 -22.18 -18.64
C LEU A 570 0.31 -22.67 -17.44
N LEU A 571 0.95 -23.09 -16.34
CA LEU A 571 0.25 -23.53 -15.13
C LEU A 571 -0.55 -22.40 -14.48
N LYS A 572 -0.03 -21.16 -14.50
CA LYS A 572 -0.78 -19.96 -14.07
C LYS A 572 -2.03 -19.73 -14.94
N ALA A 573 -1.95 -20.00 -16.25
CA ALA A 573 -3.03 -19.80 -17.23
C ALA A 573 -4.09 -20.92 -17.27
N ALA A 574 -3.73 -22.14 -16.87
CA ALA A 574 -4.58 -23.32 -16.96
C ALA A 574 -6.01 -23.19 -16.37
N PRO A 575 -6.24 -22.50 -15.22
CA PRO A 575 -7.57 -22.41 -14.62
C PRO A 575 -8.55 -21.57 -15.45
N LEU A 576 -8.05 -20.59 -16.21
CA LEU A 576 -8.84 -19.74 -17.10
C LEU A 576 -8.92 -20.31 -18.52
N HIS A 577 -7.87 -21.02 -18.97
CA HIS A 577 -7.75 -21.60 -20.31
C HIS A 577 -7.70 -23.13 -20.27
N GLN A 578 -8.87 -23.77 -20.35
CA GLN A 578 -9.01 -25.24 -20.25
C GLN A 578 -8.19 -26.03 -21.29
N THR A 579 -7.86 -25.43 -22.44
CA THR A 579 -7.04 -26.06 -23.48
C THR A 579 -5.60 -26.32 -23.01
N VAL A 580 -5.08 -25.53 -22.07
CA VAL A 580 -3.69 -25.63 -21.60
C VAL A 580 -3.43 -26.98 -20.93
N GLY A 581 -4.31 -27.43 -20.04
CA GLY A 581 -4.13 -28.73 -19.38
C GLY A 581 -4.17 -29.88 -20.39
N THR A 582 -5.00 -29.77 -21.43
CA THR A 582 -5.02 -30.77 -22.52
C THR A 582 -3.70 -30.79 -23.28
N TYR A 583 -3.11 -29.62 -23.59
CA TYR A 583 -1.82 -29.54 -24.29
C TYR A 583 -0.66 -30.11 -23.48
N LEU A 584 -0.63 -29.83 -22.17
CA LEU A 584 0.40 -30.31 -21.24
C LEU A 584 0.30 -31.80 -20.93
N LEU A 585 -0.91 -32.35 -20.82
CA LEU A 585 -1.08 -33.78 -20.54
C LEU A 585 -0.87 -34.65 -21.78
N ARG A 586 -1.14 -34.11 -22.99
CA ARG A 586 -0.85 -34.83 -24.25
C ARG A 586 0.64 -34.98 -24.56
N THR A 587 1.49 -34.22 -23.89
CA THR A 587 2.95 -34.31 -24.06
C THR A 587 3.58 -35.35 -23.17
N GLU A 588 2.84 -35.92 -22.20
CA GLU A 588 3.36 -36.96 -21.32
C GLU A 588 3.77 -38.19 -22.15
N THR A 589 5.03 -38.59 -22.02
CA THR A 589 5.58 -39.81 -22.63
C THR A 589 5.88 -40.85 -21.56
N VAL A 590 5.89 -42.12 -21.95
CA VAL A 590 6.35 -43.22 -21.10
C VAL A 590 7.88 -43.24 -21.19
N ASN A 591 8.58 -43.28 -20.06
CA ASN A 591 10.05 -43.21 -19.97
C ASN A 591 10.63 -41.97 -20.69
N PRO A 592 10.41 -40.76 -20.16
CA PRO A 592 10.94 -39.55 -20.78
C PRO A 592 12.47 -39.52 -20.75
N VAL A 593 13.07 -38.97 -21.82
CA VAL A 593 14.53 -38.74 -21.92
C VAL A 593 14.97 -37.73 -20.86
N ASP A 594 14.29 -36.58 -20.79
CA ASP A 594 14.56 -35.55 -19.78
C ASP A 594 13.79 -35.84 -18.48
N GLN A 595 14.37 -36.66 -17.61
CA GLN A 595 13.74 -37.06 -16.35
C GLN A 595 13.55 -35.87 -15.39
N GLU A 596 14.50 -34.93 -15.37
CA GLU A 596 14.49 -33.71 -14.54
C GLU A 596 13.29 -32.82 -14.88
N LYS A 597 13.07 -32.54 -16.16
CA LYS A 597 11.92 -31.75 -16.64
C LYS A 597 10.57 -32.34 -16.23
N TRP A 598 10.42 -33.65 -16.34
CA TRP A 598 9.14 -34.30 -16.02
C TRP A 598 8.92 -34.44 -14.52
N ALA A 599 9.99 -34.62 -13.73
CA ALA A 599 9.88 -34.61 -12.27
C ALA A 599 9.40 -33.24 -11.77
N TYR A 600 10.03 -32.17 -12.27
CA TYR A 600 9.59 -30.80 -12.03
C TYR A 600 8.13 -30.60 -12.46
N PHE A 601 7.73 -31.08 -13.64
CA PHE A 601 6.36 -30.94 -14.14
C PHE A 601 5.30 -31.49 -13.19
N TYR A 602 5.51 -32.70 -12.66
CA TYR A 602 4.54 -33.31 -11.74
C TYR A 602 4.46 -32.55 -10.42
N ASP A 603 5.61 -32.12 -9.90
CA ASP A 603 5.71 -31.36 -8.66
C ASP A 603 5.09 -29.97 -8.82
N ALA A 604 5.31 -29.29 -9.95
CA ALA A 604 4.71 -28.00 -10.27
C ALA A 604 3.18 -28.08 -10.39
N ILE A 605 2.65 -29.15 -10.96
CA ILE A 605 1.19 -29.41 -10.94
C ILE A 605 0.71 -29.55 -9.49
N ASN A 606 1.39 -30.34 -8.65
CA ASN A 606 1.00 -30.52 -7.25
C ASN A 606 1.06 -29.20 -6.46
N ALA A 607 2.09 -28.40 -6.65
CA ALA A 607 2.23 -27.07 -6.08
C ALA A 607 1.07 -26.14 -6.52
N SER A 608 0.72 -26.15 -7.81
CA SER A 608 -0.39 -25.35 -8.35
C SER A 608 -1.76 -25.74 -7.78
N ARG A 609 -1.98 -27.02 -7.50
CA ARG A 609 -3.21 -27.55 -6.89
C ARG A 609 -3.33 -27.12 -5.43
N PHE A 610 -2.21 -27.07 -4.71
CA PHE A 610 -2.21 -26.68 -3.29
C PHE A 610 -2.59 -25.21 -3.08
N ARG A 611 -2.26 -24.32 -4.04
CA ARG A 611 -2.55 -22.88 -3.94
C ARG A 611 -4.04 -22.52 -4.03
N SER A 612 -4.85 -23.28 -4.76
CA SER A 612 -6.27 -22.95 -4.96
C SER A 612 -7.15 -24.19 -5.10
N GLU A 613 -8.28 -24.18 -4.39
CA GLU A 613 -9.29 -25.24 -4.52
C GLU A 613 -9.82 -25.34 -5.96
N LYS A 614 -9.94 -24.22 -6.67
CA LYS A 614 -10.37 -24.20 -8.08
C LYS A 614 -9.38 -24.90 -9.01
N THR A 615 -8.07 -24.72 -8.76
CA THR A 615 -7.04 -25.38 -9.57
C THR A 615 -6.93 -26.86 -9.24
N ASP A 616 -7.12 -27.24 -7.96
CA ASP A 616 -7.18 -28.64 -7.55
C ASP A 616 -8.35 -29.38 -8.22
N ASP A 617 -9.55 -28.81 -8.19
CA ASP A 617 -10.73 -29.37 -8.85
C ASP A 617 -10.53 -29.51 -10.36
N TYR A 618 -9.92 -28.51 -11.00
CA TYR A 618 -9.60 -28.56 -12.43
C TYR A 618 -8.68 -29.75 -12.75
N TRP A 619 -7.55 -29.89 -12.05
CA TRP A 619 -6.60 -30.96 -12.32
C TRP A 619 -7.15 -32.35 -11.97
N LYS A 620 -7.97 -32.48 -10.91
CA LYS A 620 -8.71 -33.72 -10.60
C LYS A 620 -9.62 -34.13 -11.75
N ARG A 621 -10.41 -33.19 -12.28
CA ARG A 621 -11.29 -33.46 -13.44
C ARG A 621 -10.49 -33.85 -14.68
N MET A 622 -9.39 -33.15 -14.96
CA MET A 622 -8.51 -33.47 -16.09
C MET A 622 -7.91 -34.87 -15.98
N ARG A 623 -7.45 -35.29 -14.81
CA ARG A 623 -6.88 -36.64 -14.58
C ARG A 623 -7.93 -37.76 -14.56
N ASN A 624 -9.21 -37.45 -14.41
CA ASN A 624 -10.28 -38.45 -14.48
C ASN A 624 -10.55 -38.95 -15.91
N PHE A 625 -10.20 -38.17 -16.94
CA PHE A 625 -10.31 -38.61 -18.33
C PHE A 625 -9.41 -39.81 -18.59
N ARG A 626 -9.96 -40.85 -19.25
CA ARG A 626 -9.26 -42.12 -19.50
C ARG A 626 -7.87 -41.93 -20.13
N ILE A 627 -7.73 -40.97 -21.03
CA ILE A 627 -6.49 -40.70 -21.78
C ILE A 627 -5.41 -39.98 -20.94
N PHE A 628 -5.76 -39.36 -19.82
CA PHE A 628 -4.85 -38.58 -18.97
C PHE A 628 -4.62 -39.21 -17.59
N ARG A 629 -5.03 -40.46 -17.42
CA ARG A 629 -4.77 -41.20 -16.19
C ARG A 629 -3.27 -41.42 -16.04
N PRO A 630 -2.72 -41.15 -14.84
CA PRO A 630 -1.30 -41.31 -14.61
C PRO A 630 -0.89 -42.78 -14.69
N ASN A 631 0.27 -43.04 -15.30
CA ASN A 631 0.93 -44.34 -15.35
C ASN A 631 2.11 -44.38 -14.36
N TRP A 632 2.42 -45.53 -13.77
CA TRP A 632 3.60 -45.71 -12.92
C TRP A 632 4.90 -45.42 -13.69
N ALA A 633 5.02 -45.87 -14.94
CA ALA A 633 6.19 -45.63 -15.78
C ALA A 633 6.40 -44.15 -16.14
N GLN A 634 5.35 -43.33 -16.04
CA GLN A 634 5.47 -41.87 -16.19
C GLN A 634 6.00 -41.19 -14.91
N ARG A 635 5.87 -41.84 -13.75
CA ARG A 635 6.15 -41.25 -12.42
C ARG A 635 7.38 -41.83 -11.73
N SER A 636 7.89 -42.97 -12.20
CA SER A 636 9.14 -43.58 -11.74
C SER A 636 10.34 -42.87 -12.35
N LEU A 637 10.57 -41.62 -11.95
CA LEU A 637 11.67 -40.77 -12.43
C LEU A 637 12.80 -40.69 -11.40
N ILE A 638 14.03 -40.76 -11.88
CA ILE A 638 15.28 -40.53 -11.12
C ILE A 638 15.70 -39.09 -11.44
N ALA A 639 15.35 -38.17 -10.55
CA ALA A 639 15.54 -36.74 -10.77
C ALA A 639 15.49 -35.96 -9.43
N PHE A 640 16.15 -34.80 -9.40
CA PHE A 640 16.26 -33.92 -8.23
C PHE A 640 15.45 -32.62 -8.35
N SER A 641 15.18 -32.15 -9.57
CA SER A 641 14.38 -30.96 -9.86
C SER A 641 12.98 -31.07 -9.24
N ASN A 642 12.54 -30.01 -8.58
CA ASN A 642 11.29 -30.00 -7.86
C ASN A 642 10.63 -28.62 -7.85
N ALA A 643 9.32 -28.63 -7.58
CA ALA A 643 8.55 -27.42 -7.33
C ALA A 643 7.58 -27.66 -6.18
N ARG A 644 7.55 -26.74 -5.22
CA ARG A 644 6.76 -26.89 -4.00
C ARG A 644 6.17 -25.57 -3.57
N SER A 645 4.90 -25.62 -3.18
CA SER A 645 4.23 -24.51 -2.50
C SER A 645 3.72 -24.97 -1.15
N THR A 646 4.04 -24.24 -0.09
CA THR A 646 3.60 -24.52 1.27
C THR A 646 2.92 -23.31 1.87
N LYS A 647 1.86 -23.54 2.67
CA LYS A 647 1.20 -22.46 3.41
C LYS A 647 1.98 -22.24 4.69
N ALA A 648 2.77 -21.18 4.73
CA ALA A 648 3.61 -20.84 5.88
C ALA A 648 2.77 -20.31 7.06
N ALA A 649 1.79 -19.46 6.76
CA ALA A 649 0.93 -18.87 7.78
C ALA A 649 -0.46 -18.50 7.24
N GLU A 650 -1.43 -18.42 8.14
CA GLU A 650 -2.79 -17.92 7.86
C GLU A 650 -3.22 -16.97 8.98
N VAL A 651 -3.34 -15.68 8.66
CA VAL A 651 -3.67 -14.64 9.62
C VAL A 651 -4.92 -13.89 9.16
N GLY A 652 -6.08 -14.31 9.69
CA GLY A 652 -7.37 -13.75 9.27
C GLY A 652 -7.64 -14.02 7.79
N PRO A 653 -7.89 -12.99 6.96
CA PRO A 653 -8.07 -13.16 5.51
C PRO A 653 -6.76 -13.17 4.70
N ALA A 654 -5.60 -13.04 5.35
CA ALA A 654 -4.29 -13.09 4.70
C ALA A 654 -3.69 -14.51 4.80
N LYS A 655 -3.15 -15.00 3.68
CA LYS A 655 -2.43 -16.29 3.61
C LYS A 655 -1.02 -16.03 3.08
N ILE A 656 -0.01 -16.57 3.76
CA ILE A 656 1.38 -16.48 3.33
C ILE A 656 1.79 -17.85 2.78
N PHE A 657 2.35 -17.84 1.57
CA PHE A 657 2.87 -19.03 0.91
C PHE A 657 4.37 -18.90 0.71
N PHE A 658 5.08 -19.99 1.00
CA PHE A 658 6.46 -20.17 0.58
C PHE A 658 6.47 -21.06 -0.64
N ASP A 659 7.18 -20.60 -1.65
CA ASP A 659 7.28 -21.27 -2.93
C ASP A 659 8.76 -21.52 -3.24
N SER A 660 9.10 -22.77 -3.50
CA SER A 660 10.43 -23.19 -3.94
C SER A 660 10.30 -23.85 -5.30
N ARG A 661 11.17 -23.44 -6.23
CA ARG A 661 11.38 -24.09 -7.53
C ARG A 661 12.87 -24.32 -7.69
N GLU A 662 13.26 -25.55 -7.94
CA GLU A 662 14.66 -25.89 -8.11
C GLU A 662 14.84 -26.76 -9.35
N GLU A 663 15.93 -26.49 -10.05
CA GLU A 663 16.33 -27.14 -11.28
C GLU A 663 17.75 -27.66 -11.09
N PHE A 664 17.91 -28.93 -11.42
CA PHE A 664 19.16 -29.65 -11.39
C PHE A 664 19.53 -30.12 -12.80
N GLU A 665 20.83 -30.21 -13.04
CA GLU A 665 21.36 -30.91 -14.20
C GLU A 665 21.37 -32.42 -14.01
N SER A 666 21.52 -33.12 -15.14
CA SER A 666 21.80 -34.56 -15.14
C SER A 666 23.00 -34.85 -14.21
N GLY A 667 22.89 -35.86 -13.34
CA GLY A 667 23.91 -36.15 -12.32
C GLY A 667 23.67 -35.50 -10.95
N GLY A 668 22.67 -34.61 -10.84
CA GLY A 668 22.29 -33.99 -9.57
C GLY A 668 23.06 -32.71 -9.24
N LEU A 669 23.63 -32.04 -10.25
CA LEU A 669 24.28 -30.74 -10.07
C LEU A 669 23.26 -29.61 -10.00
N PHE A 670 23.50 -28.66 -9.10
CA PHE A 670 22.63 -27.50 -8.95
C PHE A 670 22.73 -26.59 -10.19
N LYS A 671 21.58 -26.19 -10.76
CA LYS A 671 21.53 -25.21 -11.86
C LYS A 671 20.82 -23.93 -11.45
N ARG A 672 19.64 -24.06 -10.83
CA ARG A 672 18.83 -22.90 -10.46
C ARG A 672 17.94 -23.18 -9.25
N SER A 673 17.77 -22.16 -8.40
CA SER A 673 16.74 -22.13 -7.35
C SER A 673 16.02 -20.79 -7.37
N GLN A 674 14.70 -20.85 -7.17
CA GLN A 674 13.86 -19.70 -6.89
C GLN A 674 13.10 -19.99 -5.60
N PHE A 675 13.36 -19.18 -4.57
CA PHE A 675 12.60 -19.17 -3.33
C PHE A 675 11.79 -17.87 -3.23
N GLY A 676 10.48 -17.96 -3.10
CA GLY A 676 9.56 -16.83 -3.04
C GLY A 676 8.64 -16.86 -1.84
N VAL A 677 8.33 -15.66 -1.32
CA VAL A 677 7.34 -15.42 -0.27
C VAL A 677 6.18 -14.60 -0.85
N ASP A 678 5.05 -15.26 -1.02
CA ASP A 678 3.84 -14.67 -1.58
C ASP A 678 2.81 -14.38 -0.47
N LEU A 679 2.25 -13.17 -0.47
CA LEU A 679 1.11 -12.80 0.34
C LEU A 679 -0.16 -12.78 -0.50
N LEU A 680 -1.15 -13.58 -0.11
CA LEU A 680 -2.46 -13.63 -0.75
C LEU A 680 -3.51 -13.00 0.17
N PHE A 681 -4.13 -11.93 -0.31
CA PHE A 681 -5.08 -11.13 0.47
C PHE A 681 -6.44 -10.96 -0.21
N GLY A 682 -7.52 -11.17 0.55
CA GLY A 682 -8.89 -10.80 0.16
C GLY A 682 -9.36 -11.44 -1.16
N LEU A 683 -9.70 -10.61 -2.15
CA LEU A 683 -10.18 -11.00 -3.50
C LEU A 683 -9.10 -11.69 -4.37
N ASN A 684 -8.25 -12.55 -3.80
CA ASN A 684 -7.10 -13.17 -4.45
C ASN A 684 -6.07 -12.19 -5.02
N ARG A 685 -5.86 -11.04 -4.38
CA ARG A 685 -4.73 -10.17 -4.73
C ARG A 685 -3.45 -10.80 -4.18
N LEU A 686 -2.54 -11.15 -5.08
CA LEU A 686 -1.23 -11.71 -4.75
C LEU A 686 -0.20 -10.58 -4.76
N SER A 687 0.55 -10.44 -3.66
CA SER A 687 1.67 -9.51 -3.54
C SER A 687 2.93 -10.31 -3.24
N HIS A 688 3.94 -10.19 -4.11
CA HIS A 688 5.24 -10.81 -3.88
C HIS A 688 6.02 -9.95 -2.88
N LEU A 689 6.34 -10.53 -1.72
CA LEU A 689 7.03 -9.83 -0.64
C LEU A 689 8.55 -9.94 -0.83
N PHE A 690 9.02 -11.15 -1.09
CA PHE A 690 10.44 -11.48 -1.22
C PHE A 690 10.61 -12.58 -2.27
N GLU A 691 11.69 -12.52 -3.04
CA GLU A 691 12.12 -13.61 -3.92
C GLU A 691 13.65 -13.62 -3.97
N LEU A 692 14.24 -14.80 -3.87
CA LEU A 692 15.68 -15.02 -4.08
C LEU A 692 15.82 -16.01 -5.22
N ASN A 693 16.47 -15.59 -6.29
CA ASN A 693 16.87 -16.44 -7.39
C ASN A 693 18.37 -16.67 -7.30
N LEU A 694 18.77 -17.93 -7.38
CA LEU A 694 20.16 -18.36 -7.48
C LEU A 694 20.29 -19.11 -8.81
N ASP A 695 21.20 -18.66 -9.66
CA ASP A 695 21.46 -19.25 -10.97
C ASP A 695 22.95 -19.64 -11.04
N SER A 696 23.27 -20.83 -11.55
CA SER A 696 24.63 -21.30 -11.82
C SER A 696 24.71 -22.05 -13.15
N THR A 697 25.78 -21.78 -13.91
CA THR A 697 26.07 -22.40 -15.21
C THR A 697 27.48 -22.98 -15.22
N GLY A 698 27.72 -24.02 -16.02
CA GLY A 698 29.06 -24.58 -16.24
C GLY A 698 29.70 -25.36 -15.08
N LEU A 699 29.00 -25.57 -13.95
CA LEU A 699 29.53 -26.31 -12.79
C LEU A 699 29.94 -27.76 -13.13
N ALA A 700 29.22 -28.42 -14.05
CA ALA A 700 29.52 -29.79 -14.48
C ALA A 700 30.93 -29.93 -15.09
N ALA A 701 31.32 -28.97 -15.94
CA ALA A 701 32.64 -28.96 -16.56
C ALA A 701 33.79 -28.82 -15.55
N SER A 702 33.53 -28.22 -14.37
CA SER A 702 34.55 -28.02 -13.33
C SER A 702 34.86 -29.27 -12.49
N LEU A 703 33.91 -30.21 -12.40
CA LEU A 703 34.03 -31.42 -11.59
C LEU A 703 34.65 -32.62 -12.36
N GLY A 704 35.03 -32.40 -13.62
CA GLY A 704 35.73 -33.39 -14.45
C GLY A 704 34.82 -34.42 -15.11
N ASP A 705 33.51 -34.14 -15.20
CA ASP A 705 32.57 -35.01 -15.88
C ASP A 705 32.75 -34.91 -17.41
N ASN A 706 33.61 -35.78 -17.95
CA ASN A 706 33.97 -35.83 -19.37
C ASN A 706 33.13 -36.84 -20.18
N GLU A 707 32.04 -37.40 -19.63
CA GLU A 707 31.30 -38.47 -20.32
C GLU A 707 29.78 -38.26 -20.39
N VAL A 708 29.34 -37.11 -20.91
CA VAL A 708 28.11 -37.10 -21.73
C VAL A 708 28.37 -36.27 -22.99
N ASN A 709 28.56 -36.97 -24.11
CA ASN A 709 28.44 -36.40 -25.45
C ASN A 709 26.99 -35.92 -25.66
N THR A 710 26.66 -34.72 -25.20
CA THR A 710 25.60 -33.91 -25.80
C THR A 710 26.28 -32.98 -26.79
N ASP A 711 26.45 -33.48 -28.03
CA ASP A 711 26.79 -32.66 -29.20
C ASP A 711 25.72 -31.57 -29.34
N GLY A 712 25.97 -30.37 -28.79
CA GLY A 712 25.08 -29.21 -29.01
C GLY A 712 25.01 -28.15 -27.90
N GLU A 713 25.53 -28.38 -26.69
CA GLU A 713 25.63 -27.30 -25.71
C GLU A 713 26.94 -26.55 -25.93
N ASP A 714 26.84 -25.36 -26.56
CA ASP A 714 27.91 -24.36 -26.56
C ASP A 714 28.49 -24.31 -25.14
N SER A 715 29.80 -24.50 -25.00
CA SER A 715 30.49 -24.54 -23.70
C SER A 715 30.02 -23.39 -22.81
N GLU A 716 29.10 -23.67 -21.88
CA GLU A 716 28.51 -22.62 -21.05
C GLU A 716 29.61 -22.07 -20.15
N ASP A 717 29.81 -20.75 -20.22
CA ASP A 717 30.75 -20.08 -19.32
C ASP A 717 30.36 -20.35 -17.86
N LEU A 718 31.33 -20.81 -17.08
CA LEU A 718 31.19 -21.11 -15.67
C LEU A 718 30.84 -19.82 -14.92
N SER A 719 29.67 -19.74 -14.31
CA SER A 719 29.25 -18.56 -13.56
C SER A 719 28.22 -18.90 -12.49
N ALA A 720 28.16 -18.09 -11.43
CA ALA A 720 27.05 -18.14 -10.47
C ALA A 720 26.61 -16.73 -10.08
N SER A 721 25.30 -16.54 -9.96
CA SER A 721 24.72 -15.25 -9.62
C SER A 721 23.48 -15.38 -8.73
N ALA A 722 23.21 -14.34 -7.97
CA ALA A 722 22.00 -14.19 -7.16
C ALA A 722 21.23 -12.93 -7.54
N GLN A 723 19.92 -13.05 -7.67
CA GLN A 723 19.01 -11.91 -7.83
C GLN A 723 18.00 -11.90 -6.70
N MET A 724 17.85 -10.75 -6.04
CA MET A 724 16.85 -10.57 -5.00
C MET A 724 15.70 -9.69 -5.51
N MET A 725 14.48 -10.00 -5.10
CA MET A 725 13.33 -9.11 -5.22
C MET A 725 12.78 -8.82 -3.82
N LEU A 726 12.50 -7.55 -3.55
CA LEU A 726 11.85 -7.11 -2.32
C LEU A 726 10.70 -6.14 -2.68
N PHE A 727 9.48 -6.42 -2.21
CA PHE A 727 8.27 -5.63 -2.53
C PHE A 727 8.12 -5.27 -4.02
N ASN A 728 8.21 -6.28 -4.90
CA ASN A 728 8.20 -6.16 -6.37
C ASN A 728 9.35 -5.33 -6.98
N HIS A 729 10.37 -4.93 -6.22
CA HIS A 729 11.59 -4.33 -6.77
C HIS A 729 12.67 -5.40 -6.87
N ARG A 730 13.10 -5.75 -8.09
CA ARG A 730 14.27 -6.61 -8.32
C ARG A 730 15.53 -5.76 -8.25
N SER A 731 16.54 -6.24 -7.54
CA SER A 731 17.90 -5.70 -7.61
C SER A 731 18.62 -6.25 -8.85
N PRO A 732 19.69 -5.58 -9.31
CA PRO A 732 20.63 -6.18 -10.24
C PRO A 732 21.18 -7.51 -9.72
N ASP A 733 21.64 -8.35 -10.65
CA ASP A 733 22.24 -9.64 -10.31
C ASP A 733 23.60 -9.41 -9.63
N ARG A 734 23.83 -10.11 -8.53
CA ARG A 734 25.12 -10.18 -7.84
C ARG A 734 25.84 -11.42 -8.33
N VAL A 735 26.91 -11.23 -9.09
CA VAL A 735 27.76 -12.32 -9.57
C VAL A 735 28.70 -12.73 -8.43
N PHE A 736 28.71 -14.01 -8.08
CA PHE A 736 29.61 -14.56 -7.06
C PHE A 736 30.97 -14.90 -7.65
N PHE A 737 30.98 -15.48 -8.85
CA PHE A 737 32.18 -15.78 -9.62
C PHE A 737 31.86 -15.87 -11.10
N GLU A 738 32.84 -15.56 -11.93
CA GLU A 738 32.81 -15.75 -13.38
C GLU A 738 34.13 -16.40 -13.83
N GLY A 739 34.02 -17.56 -14.46
CA GLY A 739 35.17 -18.39 -14.81
C GLY A 739 35.77 -19.17 -13.64
N TYR A 740 36.75 -20.02 -13.98
CA TYR A 740 37.34 -20.98 -13.03
C TYR A 740 38.24 -20.32 -11.98
N SER A 741 38.95 -19.25 -12.34
CA SER A 741 39.82 -18.51 -11.41
C SER A 741 39.04 -17.97 -10.22
N ASP A 742 37.92 -17.31 -10.49
CA ASP A 742 37.09 -16.67 -9.48
C ASP A 742 36.35 -17.71 -8.64
N LEU A 743 35.89 -18.82 -9.26
CA LEU A 743 35.34 -19.95 -8.52
C LEU A 743 36.35 -20.49 -7.51
N MET A 744 37.59 -20.76 -7.95
CA MET A 744 38.62 -21.27 -7.05
C MET A 744 38.92 -20.26 -5.94
N SER A 745 38.97 -18.96 -6.24
CA SER A 745 39.13 -17.93 -5.21
C SER A 745 37.98 -17.94 -4.20
N ALA A 746 36.74 -18.11 -4.65
CA ALA A 746 35.57 -18.20 -3.77
C ALA A 746 35.60 -19.47 -2.90
N VAL A 747 36.01 -20.61 -3.47
CA VAL A 747 36.18 -21.87 -2.75
C VAL A 747 37.29 -21.77 -1.69
N TRP A 748 38.44 -21.17 -2.01
CA TRP A 748 39.51 -20.96 -1.03
C TRP A 748 39.15 -19.94 0.07
N GLY A 749 38.23 -19.02 -0.22
CA GLY A 749 37.67 -18.09 0.76
C GLY A 749 36.52 -18.65 1.58
N ALA A 750 36.03 -19.86 1.27
CA ALA A 750 34.93 -20.51 1.96
C ALA A 750 35.42 -21.24 3.22
N ASP A 751 35.76 -20.46 4.24
CA ASP A 751 36.36 -20.91 5.50
C ASP A 751 35.35 -21.10 6.64
N GLY A 752 34.05 -20.97 6.34
CA GLY A 752 32.96 -21.11 7.32
C GLY A 752 32.67 -19.85 8.14
N HIS A 753 33.39 -18.73 7.99
CA HIS A 753 33.06 -17.50 8.73
C HIS A 753 31.76 -16.87 8.23
N THR A 754 30.92 -16.42 9.17
CA THR A 754 29.67 -15.74 8.85
C THR A 754 29.93 -14.27 8.50
N ALA A 755 29.52 -13.86 7.30
CA ALA A 755 29.59 -12.47 6.84
C ALA A 755 28.18 -11.89 6.62
N LYS A 756 28.03 -10.57 6.79
CA LYS A 756 26.80 -9.84 6.42
C LYS A 756 26.79 -9.65 4.91
N LEU A 757 25.83 -10.29 4.23
CA LEU A 757 25.69 -10.23 2.78
C LEU A 757 24.81 -9.07 2.34
N HIS A 758 23.77 -8.74 3.13
CA HIS A 758 22.77 -7.75 2.73
C HIS A 758 22.05 -7.11 3.91
N GLU A 759 21.71 -5.82 3.80
CA GLU A 759 20.91 -5.08 4.79
C GLU A 759 19.96 -4.10 4.11
N ASP A 760 18.65 -4.26 4.32
CA ASP A 760 17.64 -3.35 3.81
C ASP A 760 16.63 -2.96 4.89
N ASN A 761 16.37 -1.65 4.99
CA ASN A 761 15.29 -1.08 5.79
C ASN A 761 14.32 -0.34 4.87
N VAL A 762 13.09 -0.84 4.78
CA VAL A 762 12.08 -0.43 3.80
C VAL A 762 10.83 0.08 4.50
N VAL A 763 10.36 1.26 4.10
CA VAL A 763 9.06 1.78 4.51
C VAL A 763 7.98 1.28 3.54
N PHE A 764 7.30 0.20 3.92
CA PHE A 764 6.25 -0.38 3.10
C PHE A 764 4.90 0.32 3.23
N ARG A 765 4.71 1.13 4.28
CA ARG A 765 3.50 1.96 4.45
C ARG A 765 3.88 3.28 5.11
N HIS A 766 3.50 4.40 4.50
CA HIS A 766 3.56 5.71 5.16
C HIS A 766 2.26 6.47 4.90
N PHE A 767 1.52 6.74 5.98
CA PHE A 767 0.33 7.58 5.97
C PHE A 767 0.47 8.72 6.96
N THR A 768 0.28 9.95 6.50
CA THR A 768 0.18 11.11 7.38
C THR A 768 -0.97 11.98 6.89
N ASN A 769 -1.88 12.31 7.81
CA ASN A 769 -2.99 13.20 7.52
C ASN A 769 -3.48 13.88 8.79
N SER A 770 -3.91 15.13 8.65
CA SER A 770 -4.70 15.81 9.67
C SER A 770 -6.17 15.77 9.28
N LEU A 771 -7.02 15.34 10.20
CA LEU A 771 -8.45 15.16 10.01
C LEU A 771 -9.22 16.12 10.93
N PRO A 772 -10.14 16.95 10.39
CA PRO A 772 -10.96 17.83 11.20
C PRO A 772 -12.13 17.05 11.78
N LEU A 773 -12.14 16.78 13.10
CA LEU A 773 -13.27 16.09 13.73
C LEU A 773 -14.42 17.07 13.96
N ILE A 774 -15.64 16.54 13.89
CA ILE A 774 -16.86 17.33 14.15
C ILE A 774 -16.99 17.67 15.62
N SER A 775 -16.14 17.14 16.50
CA SER A 775 -16.03 17.63 17.87
C SER A 775 -15.46 19.04 17.96
N GLY A 776 -14.84 19.58 16.90
CA GLY A 776 -14.14 20.87 16.93
C GLY A 776 -12.66 20.76 17.34
N ILE A 777 -12.17 19.52 17.42
CA ILE A 777 -10.77 19.16 17.66
C ILE A 777 -10.22 18.58 16.35
N ALA A 778 -8.93 18.71 16.10
CA ALA A 778 -8.29 18.08 14.96
C ALA A 778 -7.52 16.83 15.39
N LEU A 779 -7.47 15.84 14.49
CA LEU A 779 -6.84 14.53 14.69
C LEU A 779 -5.65 14.39 13.74
N LYS A 780 -4.43 14.27 14.28
CA LYS A 780 -3.24 13.91 13.49
C LYS A 780 -3.19 12.40 13.46
N TRP A 781 -3.36 11.85 12.27
CA TRP A 781 -3.22 10.43 12.01
C TRP A 781 -1.88 10.19 11.31
N ASN A 782 -0.98 9.49 11.99
CA ASN A 782 0.29 9.06 11.44
C ASN A 782 0.40 7.54 11.54
N THR A 783 0.66 6.87 10.44
CA THR A 783 1.01 5.46 10.42
C THR A 783 2.23 5.19 9.57
N VAL A 784 3.18 4.45 10.14
CA VAL A 784 4.37 3.98 9.43
C VAL A 784 4.54 2.50 9.64
N GLY A 785 4.68 1.78 8.54
CA GLY A 785 5.03 0.37 8.48
C GLY A 785 6.44 0.22 7.92
N VAL A 786 7.30 -0.47 8.66
CA VAL A 786 8.70 -0.72 8.30
C VAL A 786 8.98 -2.21 8.27
N PHE A 787 9.74 -2.62 7.26
CA PHE A 787 10.34 -3.93 7.12
C PHE A 787 11.86 -3.75 7.15
N SER A 788 12.53 -4.49 8.04
CA SER A 788 13.98 -4.50 8.18
C SER A 788 14.45 -5.93 8.00
N MET A 789 15.48 -6.13 7.17
CA MET A 789 16.05 -7.44 6.89
C MET A 789 17.57 -7.37 6.86
N LYS A 790 18.20 -8.37 7.48
CA LYS A 790 19.64 -8.61 7.38
C LYS A 790 19.87 -10.06 6.95
N ILE A 791 20.68 -10.25 5.92
CA ILE A 791 21.08 -11.58 5.43
C ILE A 791 22.54 -11.80 5.79
N PHE A 792 22.79 -12.92 6.46
CA PHE A 792 24.11 -13.42 6.79
C PHE A 792 24.33 -14.75 6.08
N GLY A 793 25.57 -15.00 5.67
CA GLY A 793 25.93 -16.26 5.04
C GLY A 793 27.29 -16.74 5.52
N SER A 794 27.43 -18.05 5.63
CA SER A 794 28.70 -18.75 5.77
C SER A 794 28.71 -19.93 4.79
N MET A 795 29.88 -20.20 4.22
CA MET A 795 30.09 -21.32 3.33
C MET A 795 31.41 -21.99 3.69
N GLU A 796 31.38 -23.31 3.75
CA GLU A 796 32.54 -24.18 3.94
C GLU A 796 32.56 -25.19 2.79
N VAL A 797 33.70 -25.29 2.10
CA VAL A 797 33.89 -26.23 0.99
C VAL A 797 35.18 -27.01 1.22
N SER A 798 35.11 -28.34 1.21
CA SER A 798 36.29 -29.20 1.24
C SER A 798 36.39 -30.01 -0.03
N LEU A 799 37.34 -29.67 -0.89
CA LEU A 799 37.64 -30.43 -2.10
C LEU A 799 38.23 -31.83 -1.79
N TRP A 800 38.85 -31.99 -0.61
CA TRP A 800 39.43 -33.26 -0.18
C TRP A 800 38.36 -34.24 0.31
N ASN A 801 37.43 -33.77 1.14
CA ASN A 801 36.30 -34.57 1.61
C ASN A 801 35.17 -34.66 0.58
N ARG A 802 35.21 -33.79 -0.45
CA ARG A 802 34.19 -33.63 -1.49
C ARG A 802 32.82 -33.29 -0.92
N ASP A 803 32.80 -32.39 0.06
CA ASP A 803 31.60 -31.88 0.69
C ASP A 803 31.55 -30.35 0.72
N SER A 804 30.34 -29.82 0.87
CA SER A 804 30.10 -28.40 1.11
C SER A 804 28.94 -28.21 2.08
N ASN A 805 29.12 -27.28 3.02
CA ASN A 805 28.07 -26.82 3.91
C ASN A 805 27.88 -25.31 3.73
N THR A 806 26.64 -24.90 3.48
CA THR A 806 26.26 -23.50 3.34
C THR A 806 25.13 -23.19 4.28
N ASP A 807 25.31 -22.16 5.10
CA ASP A 807 24.31 -21.68 6.04
C ASP A 807 23.98 -20.23 5.71
N VAL A 808 22.71 -19.98 5.38
CA VAL A 808 22.18 -18.64 5.11
C VAL A 808 21.13 -18.30 6.14
N PHE A 809 21.45 -17.30 6.96
CA PHE A 809 20.60 -16.84 8.05
C PHE A 809 20.02 -15.46 7.73
N THR A 810 18.70 -15.39 7.60
CA THR A 810 17.97 -14.15 7.34
C THR A 810 17.19 -13.73 8.56
N ASN A 811 17.54 -12.56 9.09
CA ASN A 811 16.90 -11.92 10.22
C ASN A 811 15.88 -10.89 9.71
N VAL A 812 14.63 -10.97 10.17
CA VAL A 812 13.54 -10.10 9.72
C VAL A 812 12.85 -9.44 10.92
N SER A 813 12.66 -8.13 10.83
CA SER A 813 11.90 -7.32 11.77
C SER A 813 10.88 -6.48 11.02
N ILE A 814 9.62 -6.61 11.39
CA ILE A 814 8.50 -5.82 10.84
C ILE A 814 7.87 -5.04 11.97
N SER A 815 7.58 -3.77 11.73
CA SER A 815 6.76 -2.97 12.65
C SER A 815 5.72 -2.16 11.90
N VAL A 816 4.56 -1.99 12.53
CA VAL A 816 3.50 -1.08 12.12
C VAL A 816 3.17 -0.22 13.34
N ASP A 817 3.53 1.05 13.28
CA ASP A 817 3.24 2.03 14.31
C ASP A 817 2.14 2.99 13.82
N ASN A 818 0.97 2.86 14.41
CA ASN A 818 -0.17 3.74 14.17
C ASN A 818 -0.37 4.64 15.39
N SER A 819 -0.37 5.94 15.17
CA SER A 819 -0.58 6.94 16.21
C SER A 819 -1.65 7.95 15.82
N PHE A 820 -2.52 8.20 16.78
CA PHE A 820 -3.51 9.27 16.79
C PHE A 820 -3.16 10.29 17.86
N GLU A 821 -3.14 11.55 17.46
CA GLU A 821 -2.94 12.67 18.37
C GLU A 821 -4.08 13.66 18.18
N LEU A 822 -4.80 13.94 19.27
CA LEU A 822 -5.81 15.00 19.31
C LEU A 822 -5.14 16.31 19.66
N PHE A 823 -5.47 17.36 18.93
CA PHE A 823 -4.87 18.67 19.12
C PHE A 823 -5.83 19.81 18.79
N ASN A 824 -5.49 20.99 19.31
CA ASN A 824 -6.12 22.26 18.99
C ASN A 824 -5.06 23.34 18.75
N ALA A 825 -5.47 24.60 18.59
CA ALA A 825 -4.57 25.74 18.39
C ALA A 825 -3.54 25.94 19.53
N LYS A 826 -3.80 25.46 20.75
CA LYS A 826 -2.90 25.59 21.91
C LYS A 826 -1.90 24.42 22.04
N GLY A 827 -2.12 23.30 21.33
CA GLY A 827 -1.21 22.16 21.30
C GLY A 827 -1.88 20.79 21.41
N SER A 828 -1.09 19.79 21.80
CA SER A 828 -1.52 18.40 21.93
C SER A 828 -2.38 18.18 23.18
N LEU A 829 -3.57 17.60 22.99
CA LEU A 829 -4.56 17.32 24.03
C LEU A 829 -4.47 15.88 24.55
N GLY A 830 -4.00 14.97 23.71
CA GLY A 830 -3.82 13.58 24.08
C GLY A 830 -3.40 12.73 22.90
N ARG A 831 -2.73 11.62 23.17
CA ARG A 831 -2.17 10.74 22.14
C ARG A 831 -2.45 9.29 22.49
N SER A 832 -2.83 8.53 21.47
CA SER A 832 -2.99 7.09 21.53
C SER A 832 -2.18 6.48 20.38
N ALA A 833 -1.39 5.46 20.66
CA ALA A 833 -0.58 4.78 19.65
C ALA A 833 -0.65 3.27 19.86
N ALA A 834 -0.91 2.54 18.78
CA ALA A 834 -0.83 1.10 18.74
C ALA A 834 0.34 0.69 17.86
N THR A 835 1.21 -0.16 18.37
CA THR A 835 2.31 -0.75 17.62
C THR A 835 2.12 -2.25 17.52
N PHE A 836 2.34 -2.76 16.32
CA PHE A 836 2.50 -4.18 16.06
C PHE A 836 3.93 -4.41 15.60
N GLY A 837 4.62 -5.36 16.22
CA GLY A 837 5.97 -5.79 15.88
C GLY A 837 5.98 -7.30 15.64
N LEU A 838 6.73 -7.72 14.63
CA LEU A 838 7.01 -9.12 14.33
C LEU A 838 8.50 -9.27 14.12
N VAL A 839 9.11 -10.20 14.83
CA VAL A 839 10.54 -10.55 14.69
C VAL A 839 10.62 -12.03 14.41
N GLY A 840 11.40 -12.41 13.41
CA GLY A 840 11.65 -13.81 13.12
C GLY A 840 12.93 -13.97 12.34
N SER A 841 13.34 -15.22 12.18
CA SER A 841 14.48 -15.59 11.36
C SER A 841 14.11 -16.74 10.44
N ILE A 842 14.75 -16.78 9.28
CA ILE A 842 14.68 -17.87 8.31
C ILE A 842 16.11 -18.38 8.15
N ASN A 843 16.29 -19.69 8.31
CA ASN A 843 17.56 -20.34 8.08
C ASN A 843 17.43 -21.32 6.91
N ILE A 844 18.32 -21.18 5.94
CA ILE A 844 18.48 -22.09 4.81
C ILE A 844 19.84 -22.76 4.97
N ASN A 845 19.83 -24.04 5.31
CA ASN A 845 21.04 -24.85 5.36
C ASN A 845 21.07 -25.76 4.13
N THR A 846 22.19 -25.73 3.41
CA THR A 846 22.45 -26.58 2.24
C THR A 846 23.69 -27.43 2.51
N LYS A 847 23.54 -28.74 2.33
CA LYS A 847 24.63 -29.72 2.38
C LYS A 847 24.71 -30.44 1.06
N ALA A 848 25.91 -30.52 0.50
CA ALA A 848 26.18 -31.30 -0.70
C ALA A 848 27.37 -32.24 -0.46
N GLU A 849 27.27 -33.46 -0.97
CA GLU A 849 28.35 -34.44 -1.07
C GLU A 849 28.51 -34.81 -2.54
N PHE A 850 29.68 -34.52 -3.11
CA PHE A 850 30.00 -34.73 -4.52
C PHE A 850 31.04 -35.85 -4.72
N LEU A 851 30.91 -36.93 -3.94
CA LEU A 851 31.81 -38.08 -3.97
C LEU A 851 31.48 -39.08 -5.09
N GLU A 852 30.20 -39.44 -5.24
CA GLU A 852 29.69 -40.47 -6.16
C GLU A 852 28.41 -39.96 -6.83
N GLU A 853 28.24 -40.24 -8.12
CA GLU A 853 27.05 -39.84 -8.87
C GLU A 853 25.89 -40.85 -8.68
N PRO A 854 24.64 -40.37 -8.49
CA PRO A 854 24.24 -38.98 -8.46
C PRO A 854 24.61 -38.27 -7.15
N TYR A 855 25.03 -37.00 -7.26
CA TYR A 855 25.47 -36.21 -6.11
C TYR A 855 24.36 -36.06 -5.07
N ALA A 856 24.72 -36.21 -3.79
CA ALA A 856 23.76 -36.10 -2.70
C ALA A 856 23.62 -34.64 -2.29
N ASN A 857 22.38 -34.12 -2.31
CA ASN A 857 22.08 -32.75 -1.91
C ASN A 857 20.93 -32.71 -0.92
N CYS A 858 21.09 -31.93 0.14
CA CYS A 858 20.05 -31.65 1.11
C CYS A 858 19.93 -30.14 1.33
N ILE A 859 18.77 -29.59 0.99
CA ILE A 859 18.40 -28.21 1.29
C ILE A 859 17.29 -28.27 2.34
N THR A 860 17.52 -27.58 3.46
CA THR A 860 16.52 -27.46 4.52
C THR A 860 16.19 -26.00 4.74
N THR A 861 14.89 -25.69 4.75
CA THR A 861 14.39 -24.36 5.11
C THR A 861 13.70 -24.46 6.46
N SER A 862 14.15 -23.67 7.41
CA SER A 862 13.54 -23.58 8.74
C SER A 862 13.30 -22.12 9.10
N HIS A 863 12.36 -21.90 10.01
CA HIS A 863 12.20 -20.59 10.63
C HIS A 863 12.44 -20.70 12.13
N GLY A 864 13.08 -19.69 12.68
CA GLY A 864 13.28 -19.54 14.12
C GLY A 864 11.98 -19.21 14.86
N ALA A 865 12.07 -19.15 16.18
CA ALA A 865 10.97 -18.68 17.01
C ALA A 865 10.58 -17.26 16.59
N THR A 866 9.30 -17.04 16.31
CA THR A 866 8.78 -15.75 15.85
C THR A 866 8.13 -15.03 17.03
N GLN A 867 8.63 -13.84 17.36
CA GLN A 867 8.08 -13.00 18.41
C GLN A 867 7.06 -12.04 17.80
N ILE A 868 5.85 -12.03 18.36
CA ILE A 868 4.78 -11.10 18.01
C ILE A 868 4.56 -10.19 19.20
N ILE A 869 4.90 -8.92 19.03
CA ILE A 869 4.84 -7.90 20.07
C ILE A 869 3.75 -6.91 19.71
N ARG A 870 2.83 -6.68 20.64
CA ARG A 870 1.82 -5.63 20.53
C ARG A 870 2.03 -4.67 21.69
N SER A 871 2.12 -3.39 21.38
CA SER A 871 2.10 -2.35 22.41
C SER A 871 1.00 -1.34 22.16
N TYR A 872 0.35 -0.90 23.21
CA TYR A 872 -0.63 0.17 23.19
C TYR A 872 -0.23 1.23 24.21
N ASN A 873 0.03 2.42 23.70
CA ASN A 873 0.47 3.57 24.49
C ASN A 873 -0.63 4.61 24.45
N TYR A 874 -1.08 5.08 25.60
CA TYR A 874 -2.00 6.19 25.66
C TYR A 874 -1.56 7.23 26.69
N LYS A 875 -1.76 8.50 26.35
CA LYS A 875 -1.48 9.64 27.20
C LYS A 875 -2.66 10.60 27.10
N ASN A 876 -3.35 10.79 28.23
CA ASN A 876 -4.49 11.69 28.30
C ASN A 876 -4.08 13.03 28.93
N GLY A 877 -3.91 14.06 28.10
CA GLY A 877 -3.47 15.40 28.52
C GLY A 877 -2.15 15.39 29.31
N PRO A 878 -2.07 16.07 30.47
CA PRO A 878 -0.85 16.17 31.27
C PRO A 878 -0.53 14.90 32.08
N ASN A 879 -1.45 13.93 32.16
CA ASN A 879 -1.25 12.73 32.95
C ASN A 879 -0.05 11.90 32.43
N PRO A 880 0.63 11.15 33.31
CA PRO A 880 1.66 10.21 32.88
C PRO A 880 1.06 9.21 31.90
N GLY A 881 1.73 9.01 30.78
CA GLY A 881 1.31 8.02 29.79
C GLY A 881 1.45 6.61 30.35
N MET A 882 0.58 5.70 29.92
CA MET A 882 0.69 4.28 30.22
C MET A 882 0.93 3.49 28.93
N THR A 883 1.70 2.42 29.07
CA THR A 883 2.08 1.51 27.99
C THR A 883 1.69 0.11 28.39
N PHE A 884 0.89 -0.56 27.56
CA PHE A 884 0.60 -1.98 27.70
C PHE A 884 1.30 -2.75 26.60
N THR A 885 2.12 -3.71 26.97
CA THR A 885 2.80 -4.59 26.01
C THR A 885 2.34 -6.01 26.22
N ARG A 886 2.04 -6.70 25.13
CA ARG A 886 1.80 -8.13 25.10
C ARG A 886 2.72 -8.76 24.07
N GLU A 887 3.42 -9.78 24.49
CA GLU A 887 4.31 -10.57 23.65
C GLU A 887 3.79 -12.00 23.55
N VAL A 888 3.88 -12.56 22.36
CA VAL A 888 3.56 -13.97 22.08
C VAL A 888 4.70 -14.53 21.23
N VAL A 889 5.28 -15.64 21.68
CA VAL A 889 6.31 -16.35 20.92
C VAL A 889 5.69 -17.56 20.25
N VAL A 890 5.82 -17.63 18.93
CA VAL A 890 5.44 -18.80 18.14
C VAL A 890 6.70 -19.65 17.94
N PRO A 891 6.67 -20.96 18.25
CA PRO A 891 7.84 -21.82 18.12
C PRO A 891 8.29 -21.91 16.65
N GLY A 892 9.60 -22.05 16.46
CA GLY A 892 10.18 -22.32 15.14
C GLY A 892 9.77 -23.68 14.58
N SER A 893 9.87 -23.84 13.27
CA SER A 893 9.66 -25.13 12.61
C SER A 893 10.47 -25.26 11.34
N THR A 894 10.76 -26.51 10.96
CA THR A 894 11.39 -26.84 9.68
C THR A 894 10.31 -27.21 8.68
N PHE A 895 10.37 -26.62 7.50
CA PHE A 895 9.45 -26.94 6.42
C PHE A 895 9.91 -28.24 5.76
N ALA A 896 9.08 -29.28 5.85
CA ALA A 896 9.35 -30.51 5.12
C ALA A 896 9.38 -30.22 3.62
N ASP A 897 10.33 -30.80 2.89
CA ASP A 897 10.32 -30.83 1.42
C ASP A 897 9.70 -32.14 0.90
N THR A 898 9.82 -32.44 -0.39
CA THR A 898 9.21 -33.62 -1.03
C THR A 898 9.70 -34.90 -0.33
N GLY A 899 8.92 -35.98 -0.43
CA GLY A 899 9.30 -37.25 0.19
C GLY A 899 10.68 -37.75 -0.25
N LYS A 900 11.03 -37.53 -1.52
CA LYS A 900 12.35 -37.87 -2.10
C LYS A 900 13.48 -37.07 -1.45
N LYS A 901 13.34 -35.75 -1.33
CA LYS A 901 14.35 -34.90 -0.67
C LYS A 901 14.45 -35.14 0.82
N THR A 902 13.33 -35.37 1.49
CA THR A 902 13.34 -35.77 2.91
C THR A 902 14.14 -37.07 3.10
N GLN A 903 14.06 -38.00 2.15
CA GLN A 903 14.88 -39.22 2.16
C GLN A 903 16.37 -38.92 1.91
N SER A 904 16.69 -38.03 0.97
CA SER A 904 18.07 -37.59 0.75
C SER A 904 18.66 -36.90 1.98
N CYS A 905 17.93 -35.98 2.61
CA CYS A 905 18.34 -35.33 3.86
C CYS A 905 18.52 -36.31 5.04
N ARG A 906 17.79 -37.43 5.08
CA ARG A 906 18.02 -38.47 6.11
C ARG A 906 19.40 -39.10 5.99
N HIS A 907 19.97 -39.20 4.79
CA HIS A 907 21.34 -39.71 4.59
C HIS A 907 22.34 -38.90 5.42
N PHE A 908 22.25 -37.56 5.34
CA PHE A 908 23.11 -36.63 6.07
C PHE A 908 22.89 -36.67 7.59
N HIS A 909 21.65 -36.90 8.05
CA HIS A 909 21.36 -36.97 9.49
C HIS A 909 21.78 -38.29 10.14
N LEU A 910 21.74 -39.42 9.43
CA LEU A 910 22.09 -40.73 9.98
C LEU A 910 23.61 -40.89 10.14
N LYS A 911 24.41 -40.39 9.20
CA LYS A 911 25.88 -40.37 9.33
C LYS A 911 26.37 -39.59 10.57
N GLY A 912 25.65 -38.55 10.99
CA GLY A 912 25.99 -37.75 12.18
C GLY A 912 25.68 -38.42 13.52
N LEU A 913 25.04 -39.60 13.54
CA LEU A 913 24.78 -40.38 14.75
C LEU A 913 25.77 -41.56 14.92
N ASP A 914 26.49 -41.92 13.86
CA ASP A 914 27.52 -42.98 13.86
C ASP A 914 28.94 -42.43 14.14
N ASN A 915 29.09 -41.10 14.20
CA ASN A 915 30.24 -40.37 14.75
C ASN A 915 29.86 -39.76 16.11
#